data_AF-A0A453S750-F1
#
_entry.id   AF-A0A453S750-F1
#
_cell.length_a   1.000
_cell.length_b   1.000
_cell.length_c   1.000
_cell.angle_alpha   90.00
_cell.angle_beta   90.00
_cell.angle_gamma   90.00
#
_symmetry.space_group_name_H-M   'P 1'
#
loop_
_entity.id
_entity.type
_entity.pdbx_description
1 polymer ?
#
loop_
_entity_poly.entity_id
_entity_poly.type
_entity_poly.pdbx_seq_one_letter_code
_entity_poly.pdbx_strand_id
1 'polypeptide(L)'
;MKESKWSQCKETPSWFVPIVGVLFAACRCSELATDLAQWVGERISLVQMIHMKYGTLDSELQNYAVQVMEILQGNGSPDPHALACVLYVLRVGFADQMTEPTQGEFLVFLGKKLESSNYSAPTRVTTLRILSYLLRSLGEVPSEFKDILDNTVVAALSHSSANVRVEAALTLRALAEVDPTCVGGLVSYGITTLHALRETLSFDKGKNLNHELDSLHGQATVLATLVAISPKLLLGYPARLPNSVLELSKKMLNGFSRNPVAAIAEREAGWLLLASLLASMPKEELEDQVFDVLLLWASPFTGNPESYLSHIQDWASELRVLSVAIEALTAFIRSFVSPIIATANGGILLNPVLAYLGGALSLISSLSTKQLPNLKSALNLFTTRTLMAYQSLSNPVVYQSEHEQMLQLCSSPFRDSFEDELRAFDGGVDGFLPCVWDDEISNFPQDNTAKIRLLNNIDQCLKAGKKYSWYMFLVSNACVALLSGLKELLTLRGAQSLPTDIFSMIQSIFKGILGESEISTAQRRAACEGLGLLARTGNDIFTARMARSLLGELVTPVDLSYAASVALSLGCIHRTAGGMALSTLVTLTVNSLSHLSKSSNSNLQLWSLHALLLTIEAAGLSYVSQVQGTLFLAMEILLLEENGYVDFRQEIGHLINAIVAVLGPELAPEISSSNETATLLESVRFAQQLVLFAPQAVPVHSHVRSLVPTLFSRQPSHRYLAVSTLRHLIERDPAAMINENIEENLFSMLDGETDSECQGWHCHICQCAIIRWQHAIFLHPSVASYH
;
A
#
# COMPACT_ATOMS: atom_id res chain seq x y z
N MET A 1 -9.20 37.83 -23.08
CA MET A 1 -7.74 37.69 -23.27
C MET A 1 -7.09 36.75 -22.23
N LYS A 2 -7.80 35.70 -21.80
CA LYS A 2 -7.39 34.76 -20.73
C LYS A 2 -7.55 33.27 -21.09
N GLU A 3 -7.78 32.93 -22.37
CA GLU A 3 -8.01 31.54 -22.80
C GLU A 3 -6.93 30.95 -23.74
N SER A 4 -5.85 31.69 -24.06
CA SER A 4 -4.88 31.23 -25.08
C SER A 4 -3.55 30.67 -24.55
N LYS A 5 -3.46 30.25 -23.27
CA LYS A 5 -2.23 29.67 -22.68
C LYS A 5 -2.34 28.22 -22.23
N TRP A 6 -3.42 27.52 -22.61
CA TRP A 6 -3.72 26.14 -22.15
C TRP A 6 -3.37 25.03 -23.16
N SER A 7 -2.55 25.30 -24.17
CA SER A 7 -2.18 24.32 -25.21
C SER A 7 -0.81 23.64 -25.01
N GLN A 8 -0.14 23.84 -23.86
CA GLN A 8 1.24 23.35 -23.65
C GLN A 8 1.46 22.35 -22.52
N CYS A 9 0.42 21.86 -21.83
CA CYS A 9 0.54 20.76 -20.87
C CYS A 9 -0.14 19.49 -21.42
N LYS A 10 0.56 18.78 -22.32
CA LYS A 10 0.26 17.40 -22.69
C LYS A 10 1.49 16.56 -22.35
N GLU A 11 1.64 16.20 -21.09
CA GLU A 11 2.48 15.09 -20.60
C GLU A 11 2.33 15.06 -19.08
N THR A 12 1.42 14.24 -18.57
CA THR A 12 1.36 13.86 -17.15
C THR A 12 2.48 12.85 -16.87
N PRO A 13 3.36 13.08 -15.87
CA PRO A 13 4.38 12.13 -15.49
C PRO A 13 3.81 10.78 -15.03
N SER A 14 4.54 9.68 -15.19
CA SER A 14 4.10 8.32 -14.78
C SER A 14 3.88 8.13 -13.28
N TRP A 15 4.43 9.02 -12.43
CA TRP A 15 4.15 9.09 -11.00
C TRP A 15 2.84 9.82 -10.65
N PHE A 16 2.18 10.45 -11.64
CA PHE A 16 0.91 11.15 -11.48
C PHE A 16 -0.30 10.18 -11.44
N VAL A 17 -0.15 8.97 -12.00
CA VAL A 17 -1.23 7.96 -12.11
C VAL A 17 -1.56 7.25 -10.78
N PRO A 18 -0.59 6.88 -9.92
CA PRO A 18 -0.88 6.38 -8.58
C PRO A 18 -1.49 7.46 -7.67
N ILE A 19 -1.03 8.70 -7.80
CA ILE A 19 -1.44 9.84 -6.97
C ILE A 19 -2.88 10.28 -7.31
N VAL A 20 -3.23 10.35 -8.59
CA VAL A 20 -4.61 10.62 -9.04
C VAL A 20 -5.52 9.44 -8.70
N GLY A 21 -5.05 8.19 -8.74
CA GLY A 21 -5.84 7.02 -8.33
C GLY A 21 -6.19 6.99 -6.84
N VAL A 22 -5.23 7.38 -5.98
CA VAL A 22 -5.42 7.46 -4.51
C VAL A 22 -6.25 8.69 -4.12
N LEU A 23 -6.08 9.84 -4.79
CA LEU A 23 -6.89 11.05 -4.58
C LEU A 23 -8.31 10.93 -5.19
N PHE A 24 -8.51 10.21 -6.31
CA PHE A 24 -9.86 9.96 -6.85
C PHE A 24 -10.67 8.97 -6.01
N ALA A 25 -10.00 8.04 -5.33
CA ALA A 25 -10.64 7.15 -4.37
C ALA A 25 -11.07 7.90 -3.10
N ALA A 26 -10.34 8.96 -2.72
CA ALA A 26 -10.64 9.79 -1.56
C ALA A 26 -11.67 10.91 -1.82
N CYS A 27 -11.70 11.51 -3.02
CA CYS A 27 -12.40 12.80 -3.23
C CYS A 27 -13.77 12.74 -3.95
N ARG A 28 -14.52 11.62 -3.96
CA ARG A 28 -15.83 11.56 -4.66
C ARG A 28 -17.08 11.73 -3.78
N CYS A 29 -16.97 12.29 -2.58
CA CYS A 29 -18.12 12.55 -1.70
C CYS A 29 -18.33 14.04 -1.38
N SER A 30 -18.74 14.80 -2.39
CA SER A 30 -19.60 16.02 -2.35
C SER A 30 -19.20 16.98 -3.48
N GLU A 31 -20.13 17.82 -3.96
CA GLU A 31 -19.86 18.85 -4.98
C GLU A 31 -18.75 19.84 -4.58
N LEU A 32 -18.36 19.93 -3.30
CA LEU A 32 -17.21 20.69 -2.83
C LEU A 32 -15.85 20.05 -3.16
N ALA A 33 -15.80 18.73 -3.39
CA ALA A 33 -14.56 17.96 -3.50
C ALA A 33 -13.92 17.99 -4.90
N THR A 34 -14.69 18.22 -5.97
CA THR A 34 -14.17 18.50 -7.31
C THR A 34 -13.41 19.81 -7.36
N ASP A 35 -13.92 20.85 -6.68
CA ASP A 35 -13.21 22.11 -6.51
C ASP A 35 -11.95 21.93 -5.68
N LEU A 36 -11.96 21.06 -4.65
CA LEU A 36 -10.82 20.83 -3.77
C LEU A 36 -9.70 20.02 -4.43
N ALA A 37 -10.02 18.98 -5.22
CA ALA A 37 -9.05 18.21 -5.99
C ALA A 37 -8.42 19.05 -7.11
N GLN A 38 -9.23 19.88 -7.76
CA GLN A 38 -8.76 20.87 -8.72
C GLN A 38 -7.91 21.95 -8.03
N TRP A 39 -8.30 22.42 -6.85
CA TRP A 39 -7.55 23.40 -6.04
C TRP A 39 -6.22 22.87 -5.49
N VAL A 40 -6.16 21.60 -5.05
CA VAL A 40 -4.93 20.95 -4.54
C VAL A 40 -3.99 20.61 -5.70
N GLY A 41 -4.51 20.08 -6.81
CA GLY A 41 -3.73 19.84 -8.03
C GLY A 41 -3.20 21.14 -8.64
N GLU A 42 -4.02 22.18 -8.70
CA GLU A 42 -3.63 23.52 -9.14
C GLU A 42 -2.64 24.17 -8.17
N ARG A 43 -2.75 23.99 -6.84
CA ARG A 43 -1.79 24.57 -5.89
C ARG A 43 -0.49 23.79 -5.72
N ILE A 44 -0.47 22.47 -5.83
CA ILE A 44 0.78 21.68 -5.84
C ILE A 44 1.53 21.94 -7.14
N SER A 45 0.82 21.98 -8.27
CA SER A 45 1.42 22.43 -9.53
C SER A 45 1.81 23.91 -9.46
N LEU A 46 1.08 24.78 -8.76
CA LEU A 46 1.48 26.17 -8.50
C LEU A 46 2.72 26.26 -7.61
N VAL A 47 2.88 25.44 -6.57
CA VAL A 47 4.06 25.44 -5.68
C VAL A 47 5.27 24.90 -6.41
N GLN A 48 5.14 23.78 -7.13
CA GLN A 48 6.19 23.25 -8.01
C GLN A 48 6.50 24.23 -9.15
N MET A 49 5.50 24.94 -9.68
CA MET A 49 5.67 25.98 -10.70
C MET A 49 6.24 27.28 -10.11
N ILE A 50 5.97 27.64 -8.86
CA ILE A 50 6.57 28.80 -8.20
C ILE A 50 8.05 28.52 -7.94
N HIS A 51 8.37 27.32 -7.45
CA HIS A 51 9.74 26.85 -7.26
C HIS A 51 10.51 26.80 -8.59
N MET A 52 9.93 26.20 -9.64
CA MET A 52 10.57 26.09 -10.96
C MET A 52 10.59 27.37 -11.80
N LYS A 53 9.70 28.35 -11.54
CA LYS A 53 9.52 29.52 -12.42
C LYS A 53 9.87 30.86 -11.78
N TYR A 54 9.97 30.93 -10.45
CA TYR A 54 10.24 32.17 -9.71
C TYR A 54 11.41 32.09 -8.72
N GLY A 55 12.03 30.93 -8.51
CA GLY A 55 13.24 30.81 -7.68
C GLY A 55 13.03 31.21 -6.21
N THR A 56 11.86 30.92 -5.64
CA THR A 56 11.56 31.16 -4.22
C THR A 56 12.49 30.33 -3.34
N LEU A 57 13.15 30.99 -2.39
CA LEU A 57 14.01 30.33 -1.40
C LEU A 57 13.19 29.38 -0.52
N ASP A 58 13.77 28.24 -0.15
CA ASP A 58 13.16 27.23 0.74
C ASP A 58 12.61 27.83 2.04
N SER A 59 13.26 28.88 2.56
CA SER A 59 12.86 29.62 3.76
C SER A 59 11.54 30.39 3.64
N GLU A 60 11.00 30.57 2.43
CA GLU A 60 9.70 31.20 2.20
C GLU A 60 8.54 30.20 2.25
N LEU A 61 8.81 28.90 2.05
CA LEU A 61 7.78 27.84 2.04
C LEU A 61 7.09 27.69 3.41
N GLN A 62 7.82 27.92 4.51
CA GLN A 62 7.26 27.89 5.87
C GLN A 62 6.11 28.89 6.07
N ASN A 63 6.11 30.03 5.35
CA ASN A 63 5.08 31.06 5.46
C ASN A 63 3.73 30.58 4.90
N TYR A 64 3.76 29.66 3.94
CA TYR A 64 2.55 29.07 3.33
C TYR A 64 1.99 27.91 4.15
N ALA A 65 2.79 27.27 5.00
CA ALA A 65 2.34 26.16 5.85
C ALA A 65 1.14 26.54 6.74
N VAL A 66 1.12 27.75 7.30
CA VAL A 66 0.00 28.23 8.13
C VAL A 66 -1.28 28.38 7.29
N GLN A 67 -1.18 28.91 6.08
CA GLN A 67 -2.33 29.08 5.18
C GLN A 67 -2.90 27.74 4.70
N VAL A 68 -2.04 26.73 4.50
CA VAL A 68 -2.50 25.37 4.16
C VAL A 68 -3.18 24.72 5.37
N MET A 69 -2.67 24.95 6.57
CA MET A 69 -3.29 24.46 7.81
C MET A 69 -4.62 25.17 8.15
N GLU A 70 -4.84 26.40 7.67
CA GLU A 70 -6.11 27.13 7.79
C GLU A 70 -7.27 26.44 7.06
N ILE A 71 -7.01 25.57 6.08
CA ILE A 71 -8.04 24.73 5.42
C ILE A 71 -8.78 23.86 6.46
N LEU A 72 -8.10 23.49 7.54
CA LEU A 72 -8.65 22.68 8.63
C LEU A 72 -9.39 23.53 9.69
N GLN A 73 -9.50 24.85 9.49
CA GLN A 73 -10.26 25.73 10.38
C GLN A 73 -11.73 25.80 9.94
N GLY A 74 -12.56 24.93 10.52
CA GLY A 74 -14.02 24.95 10.35
C GLY A 74 -14.75 24.36 11.57
N ASN A 75 -15.99 24.81 11.82
CA ASN A 75 -16.82 24.37 12.97
C ASN A 75 -17.52 23.00 12.75
N GLY A 76 -17.08 22.22 11.76
CA GLY A 76 -17.60 20.88 11.47
C GLY A 76 -16.73 19.77 12.06
N SER A 77 -17.26 18.54 12.09
CA SER A 77 -16.46 17.33 12.31
C SER A 77 -15.27 17.31 11.36
N PRO A 78 -14.08 16.81 11.76
CA PRO A 78 -12.91 16.77 10.90
C PRO A 78 -13.24 16.04 9.59
N ASP A 79 -13.04 16.72 8.46
CA ASP A 79 -13.06 16.06 7.16
C ASP A 79 -11.74 15.31 6.99
N PRO A 80 -11.74 13.97 7.01
CA PRO A 80 -10.51 13.18 6.93
C PRO A 80 -9.81 13.35 5.58
N HIS A 81 -10.54 13.69 4.52
CA HIS A 81 -9.95 13.96 3.21
C HIS A 81 -9.20 15.30 3.21
N ALA A 82 -9.75 16.33 3.85
CA ALA A 82 -9.05 17.60 4.04
C ALA A 82 -7.78 17.42 4.87
N LEU A 83 -7.83 16.61 5.94
CA LEU A 83 -6.66 16.27 6.76
C LEU A 83 -5.54 15.60 5.93
N ALA A 84 -5.90 14.61 5.13
CA ALA A 84 -4.97 13.88 4.27
C ALA A 84 -4.33 14.77 3.21
N CYS A 85 -5.12 15.62 2.55
CA CYS A 85 -4.64 16.60 1.58
C CYS A 85 -3.63 17.56 2.20
N VAL A 86 -3.94 18.10 3.38
CA VAL A 86 -3.04 19.01 4.10
C VAL A 86 -1.75 18.31 4.50
N LEU A 87 -1.82 17.10 5.05
CA LEU A 87 -0.65 16.29 5.38
C LEU A 87 0.24 16.03 4.16
N TYR A 88 -0.36 15.69 3.03
CA TYR A 88 0.37 15.44 1.79
C TYR A 88 1.07 16.70 1.28
N VAL A 89 0.39 17.85 1.26
CA VAL A 89 0.98 19.13 0.84
C VAL A 89 2.14 19.52 1.76
N LEU A 90 1.97 19.40 3.08
CA LEU A 90 3.03 19.76 4.03
C LEU A 90 4.24 18.81 3.95
N ARG A 91 4.01 17.52 3.71
CA ARG A 91 5.08 16.53 3.57
C ARG A 91 5.77 16.64 2.21
N VAL A 92 5.05 16.33 1.13
CA VAL A 92 5.63 16.21 -0.22
C VAL A 92 5.86 17.56 -0.87
N GLY A 93 4.94 18.51 -0.64
CA GLY A 93 5.00 19.84 -1.23
C GLY A 93 5.96 20.79 -0.53
N PHE A 94 6.17 20.65 0.79
CA PHE A 94 7.07 21.53 1.56
C PHE A 94 8.27 20.77 2.14
N ALA A 95 8.06 19.85 3.09
CA ALA A 95 9.17 19.20 3.79
C ALA A 95 10.16 18.53 2.84
N ASP A 96 9.69 17.74 1.87
CA ASP A 96 10.54 17.03 0.90
C ASP A 96 11.23 17.96 -0.11
N GLN A 97 10.76 19.21 -0.25
CA GLN A 97 11.38 20.21 -1.11
C GLN A 97 12.41 21.08 -0.37
N MET A 98 12.42 21.05 0.97
CA MET A 98 13.34 21.83 1.80
C MET A 98 14.68 21.11 1.96
N THR A 99 15.77 21.88 1.93
CA THR A 99 17.10 21.43 2.36
C THR A 99 17.13 21.08 3.86
N GLU A 100 18.03 20.19 4.27
CA GLU A 100 18.20 19.77 5.68
C GLU A 100 18.24 20.93 6.72
N PRO A 101 19.03 22.02 6.56
CA PRO A 101 18.99 23.14 7.51
C PRO A 101 17.63 23.84 7.56
N THR A 102 16.93 23.95 6.43
CA THR A 102 15.61 24.60 6.37
C THR A 102 14.50 23.71 6.91
N GLN A 103 14.62 22.39 6.78
CA GLN A 103 13.78 21.43 7.50
C GLN A 103 13.96 21.58 9.03
N GLY A 104 15.19 21.79 9.50
CA GLY A 104 15.47 22.07 10.91
C GLY A 104 14.79 23.35 11.43
N GLU A 105 14.90 24.45 10.68
CA GLU A 105 14.18 25.69 10.98
C GLU A 105 12.66 25.50 10.94
N PHE A 106 12.15 24.76 9.95
CA PHE A 106 10.73 24.48 9.79
C PHE A 106 10.17 23.62 10.94
N LEU A 107 10.95 22.65 11.44
CA LEU A 107 10.61 21.87 12.62
C LEU A 107 10.46 22.75 13.85
N VAL A 108 11.41 23.67 14.09
CA VAL A 108 11.32 24.64 15.21
C VAL A 108 10.12 25.58 15.04
N PHE A 109 9.88 26.05 13.81
CA PHE A 109 8.74 26.91 13.48
C PHE A 109 7.40 26.22 13.79
N LEU A 110 7.20 24.98 13.34
CA LEU A 110 5.99 24.20 13.60
C LEU A 110 5.83 23.89 15.10
N GLY A 111 6.94 23.60 15.80
CA GLY A 111 6.94 23.41 17.25
C GLY A 111 6.38 24.62 17.99
N LYS A 112 6.89 25.82 17.70
CA LYS A 112 6.42 27.08 18.31
C LYS A 112 4.94 27.36 17.99
N LYS A 113 4.43 26.89 16.85
CA LYS A 113 3.01 27.07 16.49
C LYS A 113 2.06 26.21 17.32
N LEU A 114 2.50 25.10 17.90
CA LEU A 114 1.67 24.28 18.78
C LEU A 114 1.21 25.03 20.05
N GLU A 115 1.99 26.01 20.51
CA GLU A 115 1.64 26.83 21.69
C GLU A 115 0.44 27.76 21.42
N SER A 116 0.08 27.99 20.15
CA SER A 116 -0.99 28.91 19.81
C SER A 116 -2.37 28.36 20.21
N SER A 117 -3.17 29.20 20.88
CA SER A 117 -4.50 28.87 21.37
C SER A 117 -5.54 28.69 20.27
N ASN A 118 -5.23 29.11 19.04
CA ASN A 118 -6.17 29.15 17.91
C ASN A 118 -6.15 27.86 17.06
N TYR A 119 -5.32 26.88 17.41
CA TYR A 119 -5.21 25.64 16.64
C TYR A 119 -6.32 24.65 17.04
N SER A 120 -7.12 24.25 16.06
CA SER A 120 -8.10 23.17 16.24
C SER A 120 -7.39 21.83 16.46
N ALA A 121 -8.09 20.84 17.00
CA ALA A 121 -7.52 19.50 17.22
C ALA A 121 -6.97 18.86 15.93
N PRO A 122 -7.65 18.93 14.76
CA PRO A 122 -7.11 18.44 13.49
C PRO A 122 -5.83 19.16 13.05
N THR A 123 -5.74 20.48 13.25
CA THR A 123 -4.50 21.21 12.93
C THR A 123 -3.35 20.74 13.80
N ARG A 124 -3.57 20.52 15.11
CA ARG A 124 -2.54 19.99 16.02
C ARG A 124 -2.07 18.59 15.64
N VAL A 125 -3.01 17.70 15.28
CA VAL A 125 -2.72 16.35 14.74
C VAL A 125 -1.80 16.44 13.52
N THR A 126 -2.15 17.28 12.54
CA THR A 126 -1.33 17.51 11.35
C THR A 126 0.07 18.01 11.71
N THR A 127 0.16 19.03 12.56
CA THR A 127 1.44 19.61 12.96
C THR A 127 2.34 18.57 13.65
N LEU A 128 1.80 17.80 14.60
CA LEU A 128 2.54 16.76 15.32
C LEU A 128 3.03 15.63 14.39
N ARG A 129 2.21 15.25 13.41
CA ARG A 129 2.56 14.23 12.41
C ARG A 129 3.68 14.71 11.47
N ILE A 130 3.66 15.97 11.05
CA ILE A 130 4.75 16.58 10.27
C ILE A 130 6.01 16.76 11.11
N LEU A 131 5.89 17.12 12.39
CA LEU A 131 7.04 17.15 13.31
C LEU A 131 7.69 15.76 13.44
N SER A 132 6.88 14.71 13.61
CA SER A 132 7.38 13.32 13.64
C SER A 132 8.08 12.94 12.34
N TYR A 133 7.59 13.40 11.20
CA TYR A 133 8.21 13.19 9.89
C TYR A 133 9.56 13.89 9.78
N LEU A 134 9.61 15.18 10.13
CA LEU A 134 10.82 16.00 10.06
C LEU A 134 11.91 15.47 11.00
N LEU A 135 11.57 15.05 12.22
CA LEU A 135 12.52 14.42 13.15
C LEU A 135 13.21 13.20 12.50
N ARG A 136 12.43 12.32 11.85
CA ARG A 136 12.95 11.13 11.18
C ARG A 136 13.74 11.45 9.90
N SER A 137 13.33 12.49 9.17
CA SER A 137 14.01 12.96 7.96
C SER A 137 15.38 13.56 8.28
N LEU A 138 15.44 14.41 9.31
CA LEU A 138 16.67 15.08 9.75
C LEU A 138 17.65 14.11 10.42
N GLY A 139 17.16 13.14 11.18
CA GLY A 139 18.04 12.23 11.93
C GLY A 139 18.79 12.90 13.09
N GLU A 140 18.50 14.16 13.40
CA GLU A 140 18.96 14.88 14.60
C GLU A 140 17.86 15.79 15.18
N VAL A 141 18.02 16.21 16.43
CA VAL A 141 17.07 17.09 17.13
C VAL A 141 17.71 18.47 17.36
N PRO A 142 17.22 19.55 16.70
CA PRO A 142 17.74 20.90 16.90
C PRO A 142 17.64 21.34 18.37
N SER A 143 18.67 22.03 18.89
CA SER A 143 18.69 22.50 20.28
C SER A 143 17.52 23.43 20.61
N GLU A 144 17.18 24.32 19.68
CA GLU A 144 16.04 25.24 19.82
C GLU A 144 14.69 24.50 19.95
N PHE A 145 14.57 23.30 19.38
CA PHE A 145 13.37 22.49 19.53
C PHE A 145 13.33 21.81 20.91
N LYS A 146 14.48 21.41 21.46
CA LYS A 146 14.57 20.84 22.81
C LYS A 146 14.09 21.85 23.87
N ASP A 147 14.39 23.13 23.68
CA ASP A 147 14.01 24.20 24.61
C ASP A 147 12.49 24.44 24.71
N ILE A 148 11.74 24.11 23.64
CA ILE A 148 10.27 24.30 23.59
C ILE A 148 9.49 22.99 23.78
N LEU A 149 10.17 21.85 23.90
CA LEU A 149 9.55 20.51 23.90
C LEU A 149 8.50 20.35 25.01
N ASP A 150 8.81 20.84 26.21
CA ASP A 150 7.95 20.71 27.40
C ASP A 150 6.64 21.50 27.24
N ASN A 151 6.72 22.73 26.71
CA ASN A 151 5.56 23.61 26.53
C ASN A 151 4.72 23.26 25.30
N THR A 152 5.22 22.39 24.41
CA THR A 152 4.60 22.04 23.14
C THR A 152 4.13 20.59 23.12
N VAL A 153 5.01 19.64 22.78
CA VAL A 153 4.68 18.23 22.55
C VAL A 153 4.33 17.53 23.87
N VAL A 154 5.07 17.80 24.96
CA VAL A 154 4.75 17.20 26.28
C VAL A 154 3.43 17.76 26.83
N ALA A 155 3.21 19.06 26.70
CA ALA A 155 1.93 19.68 27.07
C ALA A 155 0.74 19.10 26.28
N ALA A 156 0.94 18.76 25.00
CA ALA A 156 -0.08 18.16 24.14
C ALA A 156 -0.55 16.75 24.62
N LEU A 157 0.20 16.09 25.50
CA LEU A 157 -0.22 14.82 26.12
C LEU A 157 -1.41 14.99 27.07
N SER A 158 -1.69 16.19 27.56
CA SER A 158 -2.86 16.47 28.42
C SER A 158 -4.02 17.12 27.65
N HIS A 159 -4.00 17.03 26.31
CA HIS A 159 -5.03 17.64 25.47
C HIS A 159 -6.36 16.88 25.52
N SER A 160 -7.49 17.61 25.44
CA SER A 160 -8.84 17.02 25.52
C SER A 160 -9.20 16.06 24.37
N SER A 161 -8.52 16.19 23.23
CA SER A 161 -8.65 15.27 22.09
C SER A 161 -7.63 14.13 22.20
N ALA A 162 -8.12 12.89 22.22
CA ALA A 162 -7.29 11.69 22.23
C ALA A 162 -6.34 11.61 21.01
N ASN A 163 -6.79 12.01 19.82
CA ASN A 163 -5.95 11.99 18.62
C ASN A 163 -4.72 12.90 18.75
N VAL A 164 -4.88 14.07 19.38
CA VAL A 164 -3.74 14.98 19.66
C VAL A 164 -2.76 14.35 20.64
N ARG A 165 -3.27 13.69 21.69
CA ARG A 165 -2.43 13.01 22.69
C ARG A 165 -1.62 11.87 22.07
N VAL A 166 -2.25 11.09 21.19
CA VAL A 166 -1.62 9.97 20.50
C VAL A 166 -0.56 10.45 19.51
N GLU A 167 -0.87 11.46 18.69
CA GLU A 167 0.15 12.02 17.78
C GLU A 167 1.32 12.63 18.56
N ALA A 168 1.06 13.29 19.70
CA ALA A 168 2.14 13.81 20.55
C ALA A 168 3.03 12.69 21.09
N ALA A 169 2.43 11.54 21.47
CA ALA A 169 3.17 10.36 21.88
C ALA A 169 4.00 9.74 20.73
N LEU A 170 3.50 9.78 19.50
CA LEU A 170 4.22 9.34 18.31
C LEU A 170 5.37 10.29 17.94
N THR A 171 5.18 11.60 18.11
CA THR A 171 6.24 12.61 17.94
C THR A 171 7.36 12.41 18.96
N LEU A 172 7.02 12.17 20.24
CA LEU A 172 8.03 11.85 21.28
C LEU A 172 8.73 10.51 21.02
N ARG A 173 8.02 9.53 20.44
CA ARG A 173 8.65 8.31 19.93
C ARG A 173 9.66 8.61 18.81
N ALA A 174 9.30 9.42 17.81
CA ALA A 174 10.22 9.79 16.75
C ALA A 174 11.45 10.53 17.30
N LEU A 175 11.26 11.41 18.30
CA LEU A 175 12.35 12.06 19.01
C LEU A 175 13.26 11.06 19.72
N ALA A 176 12.69 10.04 20.38
CA ALA A 176 13.42 8.96 21.03
C ALA A 176 14.16 8.02 20.07
N GLU A 177 13.62 7.82 18.86
CA GLU A 177 14.29 7.06 17.78
C GLU A 177 15.54 7.80 17.28
N VAL A 178 15.47 9.13 17.22
CA VAL A 178 16.55 10.01 16.75
C VAL A 178 17.59 10.30 17.83
N ASP A 179 17.15 10.57 19.07
CA ASP A 179 18.00 10.83 20.22
C ASP A 179 17.72 9.81 21.35
N PRO A 180 18.35 8.62 21.32
CA PRO A 180 18.15 7.59 22.34
C PRO A 180 18.50 8.02 23.77
N THR A 181 19.25 9.12 23.96
CA THR A 181 19.67 9.57 25.30
C THR A 181 18.50 10.07 26.15
N CYS A 182 17.44 10.57 25.52
CA CYS A 182 16.26 11.09 26.21
C CYS A 182 15.34 9.98 26.75
N VAL A 183 15.43 8.77 26.20
CA VAL A 183 14.51 7.66 26.45
C VAL A 183 14.40 7.31 27.93
N GLY A 184 15.54 7.15 28.63
CA GLY A 184 15.54 6.81 30.05
C GLY A 184 14.87 7.88 30.92
N GLY A 185 15.10 9.16 30.61
CA GLY A 185 14.49 10.29 31.29
C GLY A 185 12.98 10.36 31.06
N LEU A 186 12.56 10.26 29.79
CA LEU A 186 11.14 10.30 29.41
C LEU A 186 10.34 9.16 30.01
N VAL A 187 10.89 7.94 30.05
CA VAL A 187 10.17 6.82 30.70
C VAL A 187 10.12 6.98 32.21
N SER A 188 11.21 7.38 32.87
CA SER A 188 11.18 7.64 34.32
C SER A 188 10.16 8.72 34.69
N TYR A 189 10.06 9.76 33.87
CA TYR A 189 9.06 10.82 34.00
C TYR A 189 7.64 10.28 33.81
N GLY A 190 7.38 9.51 32.75
CA GLY A 190 6.07 8.90 32.47
C GLY A 190 5.60 7.98 33.60
N ILE A 191 6.48 7.11 34.12
CA ILE A 191 6.17 6.22 35.26
C ILE A 191 5.80 7.03 36.51
N THR A 192 6.60 8.04 36.84
CA THR A 192 6.37 8.88 38.04
C THR A 192 5.06 9.65 37.92
N THR A 193 4.77 10.19 36.73
CA THR A 193 3.56 10.96 36.47
C THR A 193 2.31 10.09 36.52
N LEU A 194 2.35 8.88 35.96
CA LEU A 194 1.24 7.92 36.05
C LEU A 194 0.97 7.49 37.49
N HIS A 195 2.02 7.28 38.31
CA HIS A 195 1.86 7.00 39.73
C HIS A 195 1.15 8.15 40.45
N ALA A 196 1.58 9.40 40.22
CA ALA A 196 0.97 10.58 40.82
C ALA A 196 -0.51 10.75 40.40
N LEU A 197 -0.80 10.67 39.10
CA LEU A 197 -2.17 10.80 38.57
C LEU A 197 -3.11 9.75 39.15
N ARG A 198 -2.64 8.51 39.32
CA ARG A 198 -3.46 7.45 39.91
C ARG A 198 -3.84 7.73 41.36
N GLU A 199 -2.96 8.37 42.13
CA GLU A 199 -3.26 8.77 43.51
C GLU A 199 -4.26 9.94 43.55
N THR A 200 -4.14 10.93 42.65
CA THR A 200 -5.01 12.12 42.62
C THR A 200 -6.42 11.84 42.10
N LEU A 201 -6.56 11.00 41.07
CA LEU A 201 -7.83 10.61 40.44
C LEU A 201 -8.84 9.97 41.42
N SER A 202 -8.35 9.46 42.56
CA SER A 202 -9.19 8.85 43.58
C SER A 202 -10.00 9.86 44.43
N PHE A 203 -9.66 11.15 44.38
CA PHE A 203 -10.28 12.21 45.18
C PHE A 203 -10.94 13.33 44.35
N ASP A 204 -10.55 13.50 43.09
CA ASP A 204 -10.96 14.64 42.25
C ASP A 204 -12.34 14.50 41.59
N LYS A 205 -12.99 15.65 41.32
CA LYS A 205 -14.34 15.75 40.71
C LYS A 205 -14.43 16.90 39.71
N GLY A 206 -15.30 16.77 38.71
CA GLY A 206 -15.65 17.85 37.78
C GLY A 206 -14.61 18.06 36.67
N LYS A 207 -14.31 19.32 36.31
CA LYS A 207 -13.41 19.64 35.18
C LYS A 207 -11.95 19.22 35.42
N ASN A 208 -11.50 19.24 36.67
CA ASN A 208 -10.15 18.79 37.04
C ASN A 208 -9.98 17.29 36.75
N LEU A 209 -10.98 16.48 37.11
CA LEU A 209 -11.00 15.05 36.83
C LEU A 209 -10.86 14.77 35.32
N ASN A 210 -11.56 15.49 34.44
CA ASN A 210 -11.44 15.28 33.00
C ASN A 210 -10.02 15.57 32.48
N HIS A 211 -9.41 16.67 32.93
CA HIS A 211 -8.03 16.99 32.56
C HIS A 211 -7.03 15.94 33.07
N GLU A 212 -7.21 15.45 34.30
CA GLU A 212 -6.37 14.38 34.86
C GLU A 212 -6.54 13.05 34.10
N LEU A 213 -7.76 12.70 33.67
CA LEU A 213 -8.03 11.52 32.85
C LEU A 213 -7.42 11.67 31.44
N ASP A 214 -7.47 12.87 30.86
CA ASP A 214 -6.82 13.16 29.59
C ASP A 214 -5.30 13.05 29.72
N SER A 215 -4.73 13.60 30.79
CA SER A 215 -3.31 13.46 31.10
C SER A 215 -2.91 12.00 31.33
N LEU A 216 -3.71 11.22 32.06
CA LEU A 216 -3.45 9.79 32.34
C LEU A 216 -3.29 8.99 31.04
N HIS A 217 -4.25 9.11 30.12
CA HIS A 217 -4.17 8.36 28.86
C HIS A 217 -3.05 8.88 27.94
N GLY A 218 -2.74 10.18 27.92
CA GLY A 218 -1.60 10.68 27.17
C GLY A 218 -0.26 10.17 27.69
N GLN A 219 -0.06 10.19 29.01
CA GLN A 219 1.14 9.68 29.66
C GLN A 219 1.29 8.16 29.49
N ALA A 220 0.20 7.40 29.58
CA ALA A 220 0.19 5.97 29.31
C ALA A 220 0.54 5.66 27.85
N THR A 221 0.04 6.47 26.91
CA THR A 221 0.33 6.32 25.49
C THR A 221 1.80 6.61 25.20
N VAL A 222 2.38 7.70 25.73
CA VAL A 222 3.82 7.99 25.62
C VAL A 222 4.67 6.87 26.19
N LEU A 223 4.31 6.37 27.37
CA LEU A 223 5.06 5.30 27.99
C LEU A 223 5.01 4.02 27.14
N ALA A 224 3.84 3.70 26.58
CA ALA A 224 3.68 2.58 25.66
C ALA A 224 4.47 2.77 24.36
N THR A 225 4.48 3.96 23.75
CA THR A 225 5.25 4.20 22.51
C THR A 225 6.75 4.15 22.76
N LEU A 226 7.23 4.64 23.91
CA LEU A 226 8.65 4.56 24.27
C LEU A 226 9.08 3.10 24.49
N VAL A 227 8.35 2.35 25.32
CA VAL A 227 8.66 0.95 25.65
C VAL A 227 8.87 0.12 24.40
N ALA A 228 8.04 0.31 23.37
CA ALA A 228 8.10 -0.56 22.22
C ALA A 228 9.01 -0.10 21.06
N ILE A 229 9.69 1.04 21.22
CA ILE A 229 10.92 1.33 20.46
C ILE A 229 12.08 0.48 20.96
N SER A 230 11.98 -0.16 22.14
CA SER A 230 13.05 -0.95 22.77
C SER A 230 13.85 -1.83 21.81
N PRO A 231 13.22 -2.66 20.94
CA PRO A 231 13.97 -3.55 20.04
C PRO A 231 14.80 -2.80 18.99
N LYS A 232 14.47 -1.54 18.71
CA LYS A 232 15.16 -0.69 17.71
C LYS A 232 16.36 0.06 18.30
N LEU A 233 16.50 0.12 19.62
CA LEU A 233 17.59 0.85 20.28
C LEU A 233 18.84 -0.03 20.39
N LEU A 234 19.96 0.40 19.79
CA LEU A 234 21.23 -0.34 19.78
C LEU A 234 21.80 -0.68 21.18
N LEU A 235 21.48 0.15 22.19
CA LEU A 235 21.94 -0.02 23.57
C LEU A 235 20.92 -0.76 24.46
N GLY A 236 19.74 -1.10 23.93
CA GLY A 236 18.63 -1.65 24.70
C GLY A 236 18.09 -0.70 25.78
N TYR A 237 17.23 -1.22 26.66
CA TYR A 237 16.67 -0.48 27.79
C TYR A 237 17.33 -0.86 29.13
N PRO A 238 17.29 0.00 30.17
CA PRO A 238 17.67 -0.42 31.51
C PRO A 238 16.77 -1.57 31.99
N ALA A 239 17.35 -2.71 32.38
CA ALA A 239 16.64 -3.95 32.74
C ALA A 239 15.55 -3.83 33.83
N ARG A 240 15.58 -2.76 34.63
CA ARG A 240 14.56 -2.49 35.68
C ARG A 240 13.27 -1.86 35.12
N LEU A 241 13.36 -1.23 33.96
CA LEU A 241 12.31 -0.39 33.42
C LEU A 241 11.12 -1.21 32.91
N PRO A 242 11.29 -2.27 32.10
CA PRO A 242 10.15 -3.06 31.62
C PRO A 242 9.39 -3.75 32.76
N ASN A 243 10.12 -4.26 33.76
CA ASN A 243 9.54 -4.80 35.00
C ASN A 243 8.72 -3.76 35.77
N SER A 244 9.20 -2.52 35.84
CA SER A 244 8.47 -1.43 36.50
C SER A 244 7.17 -1.07 35.76
N VAL A 245 7.20 -1.08 34.42
CA VAL A 245 6.00 -0.84 33.59
C VAL A 245 5.02 -2.01 33.70
N LEU A 246 5.51 -3.25 33.77
CA LEU A 246 4.68 -4.44 33.95
C LEU A 246 3.95 -4.41 35.30
N GLU A 247 4.65 -4.08 36.38
CA GLU A 247 4.07 -3.92 37.71
C GLU A 247 3.05 -2.77 37.76
N LEU A 248 3.34 -1.64 37.10
CA LEU A 248 2.40 -0.54 36.98
C LEU A 248 1.13 -0.97 36.22
N SER A 249 1.29 -1.63 35.07
CA SER A 249 0.18 -2.18 34.27
C SER A 249 -0.71 -3.13 35.09
N LYS A 250 -0.11 -4.12 35.78
CA LYS A 250 -0.85 -5.04 36.65
C LYS A 250 -1.61 -4.31 37.76
N LYS A 251 -1.01 -3.28 38.37
CA LYS A 251 -1.68 -2.46 39.40
C LYS A 251 -2.84 -1.64 38.85
N MET A 252 -2.77 -1.17 37.62
CA MET A 252 -3.86 -0.44 36.96
C MET A 252 -5.00 -1.38 36.54
N LEU A 253 -4.70 -2.62 36.19
CA LEU A 253 -5.70 -3.64 35.83
C LEU A 253 -6.42 -4.24 37.03
N ASN A 254 -5.69 -4.54 38.11
CA ASN A 254 -6.22 -5.20 39.30
C ASN A 254 -6.57 -4.25 40.46
N GLY A 255 -6.24 -2.95 40.31
CA GLY A 255 -6.41 -1.96 41.36
C GLY A 255 -7.86 -1.56 41.60
N PHE A 256 -8.22 -1.36 42.88
CA PHE A 256 -9.51 -0.78 43.24
C PHE A 256 -9.46 0.75 43.17
N SER A 257 -10.21 1.34 42.24
CA SER A 257 -10.46 2.79 42.23
C SER A 257 -11.85 3.08 42.79
N ARG A 258 -11.96 4.10 43.65
CA ARG A 258 -13.23 4.51 44.25
C ARG A 258 -14.18 5.16 43.22
N ASN A 259 -13.63 5.65 42.12
CA ASN A 259 -14.37 6.32 41.05
C ASN A 259 -14.47 5.38 39.82
N PRO A 260 -15.67 4.99 39.38
CA PRO A 260 -15.84 4.05 38.27
C PRO A 260 -15.31 4.59 36.94
N VAL A 261 -15.35 5.90 36.72
CA VAL A 261 -14.82 6.53 35.48
C VAL A 261 -13.30 6.46 35.45
N ALA A 262 -12.65 6.75 36.58
CA ALA A 262 -11.20 6.59 36.72
C ALA A 262 -10.78 5.12 36.58
N ALA A 263 -11.56 4.18 37.13
CA ALA A 263 -11.31 2.75 36.98
C ALA A 263 -11.33 2.28 35.52
N ILE A 264 -12.22 2.83 34.68
CA ILE A 264 -12.26 2.53 33.24
C ILE A 264 -10.99 3.05 32.54
N ALA A 265 -10.60 4.30 32.79
CA ALA A 265 -9.42 4.90 32.19
C ALA A 265 -8.11 4.23 32.67
N GLU A 266 -8.00 3.87 33.95
CA GLU A 266 -6.89 3.10 34.49
C GLU A 266 -6.77 1.73 33.80
N ARG A 267 -7.89 1.02 33.60
CA ARG A 267 -7.88 -0.27 32.87
C ARG A 267 -7.44 -0.10 31.41
N GLU A 268 -7.94 0.93 30.71
CA GLU A 268 -7.54 1.23 29.33
C GLU A 268 -6.01 1.43 29.23
N ALA A 269 -5.46 2.30 30.08
CA ALA A 269 -4.03 2.56 30.15
C ALA A 269 -3.22 1.32 30.56
N GLY A 270 -3.72 0.52 31.50
CA GLY A 270 -3.09 -0.73 31.94
C GLY A 270 -2.94 -1.74 30.79
N TRP A 271 -4.00 -1.93 30.00
CA TRP A 271 -3.97 -2.81 28.81
C TRP A 271 -3.04 -2.27 27.72
N LEU A 272 -3.03 -0.95 27.50
CA LEU A 272 -2.15 -0.32 26.50
C LEU A 272 -0.66 -0.54 26.83
N LEU A 273 -0.28 -0.34 28.09
CA LEU A 273 1.08 -0.60 28.57
C LEU A 273 1.45 -2.08 28.44
N LEU A 274 0.51 -2.99 28.77
CA LEU A 274 0.73 -4.42 28.65
C LEU A 274 0.93 -4.83 27.18
N ALA A 275 0.11 -4.31 26.26
CA ALA A 275 0.22 -4.58 24.83
C ALA A 275 1.61 -4.21 24.30
N SER A 276 2.08 -3.01 24.64
CA SER A 276 3.41 -2.53 24.26
C SER A 276 4.54 -3.40 24.82
N LEU A 277 4.47 -3.77 26.11
CA LEU A 277 5.45 -4.66 26.73
C LEU A 277 5.50 -6.03 26.04
N LEU A 278 4.34 -6.64 25.80
CA LEU A 278 4.26 -7.96 25.16
C LEU A 278 4.78 -7.95 23.72
N ALA A 279 4.63 -6.84 23.01
CA ALA A 279 5.13 -6.69 21.64
C ALA A 279 6.65 -6.49 21.57
N SER A 280 7.30 -6.06 22.66
CA SER A 280 8.69 -5.56 22.61
C SER A 280 9.66 -6.17 23.61
N MET A 281 9.17 -6.91 24.60
CA MET A 281 10.04 -7.61 25.55
C MET A 281 10.60 -8.92 24.98
N PRO A 282 11.86 -9.28 25.28
CA PRO A 282 12.38 -10.62 25.07
C PRO A 282 11.51 -11.64 25.82
N LYS A 283 11.27 -12.80 25.22
CA LYS A 283 10.35 -13.81 25.78
C LYS A 283 10.86 -14.33 27.10
N GLU A 284 12.17 -14.46 27.21
CA GLU A 284 12.91 -15.00 28.35
C GLU A 284 12.65 -14.19 29.64
N GLU A 285 12.36 -12.89 29.54
CA GLU A 285 12.07 -12.05 30.71
C GLU A 285 10.65 -12.25 31.26
N LEU A 286 9.74 -12.75 30.43
CA LEU A 286 8.33 -12.96 30.78
C LEU A 286 7.96 -14.42 31.02
N GLU A 287 8.82 -15.38 30.67
CA GLU A 287 8.57 -16.82 30.75
C GLU A 287 8.01 -17.28 32.11
N ASP A 288 8.57 -16.78 33.21
CA ASP A 288 8.14 -17.13 34.57
C ASP A 288 6.74 -16.59 34.94
N GLN A 289 6.24 -15.57 34.23
CA GLN A 289 5.00 -14.86 34.53
C GLN A 289 3.93 -15.00 33.45
N VAL A 290 4.16 -15.80 32.39
CA VAL A 290 3.27 -15.91 31.23
C VAL A 290 1.84 -16.28 31.62
N PHE A 291 1.66 -17.23 32.57
CA PHE A 291 0.33 -17.65 33.02
C PHE A 291 -0.38 -16.58 33.85
N ASP A 292 0.35 -15.87 34.71
CA ASP A 292 -0.20 -14.78 35.53
C ASP A 292 -0.67 -13.62 34.64
N VAL A 293 0.09 -13.33 33.58
CA VAL A 293 -0.29 -12.35 32.56
C VAL A 293 -1.52 -12.84 31.80
N LEU A 294 -1.54 -14.09 31.33
CA LEU A 294 -2.67 -14.66 30.58
C LEU A 294 -3.97 -14.69 31.40
N LEU A 295 -3.89 -14.81 32.72
CA LEU A 295 -5.05 -14.80 33.62
C LEU A 295 -5.79 -13.46 33.63
N LEU A 296 -5.14 -12.34 33.27
CA LEU A 296 -5.75 -11.01 33.25
C LEU A 296 -6.97 -10.94 32.31
N TRP A 297 -7.02 -11.76 31.26
CA TRP A 297 -8.13 -11.82 30.30
C TRP A 297 -9.32 -12.67 30.76
N ALA A 298 -9.18 -13.42 31.86
CA ALA A 298 -10.26 -14.26 32.38
C ALA A 298 -11.49 -13.43 32.77
N SER A 299 -11.29 -12.35 33.53
CA SER A 299 -12.40 -11.49 33.99
C SER A 299 -13.21 -10.87 32.84
N PRO A 300 -12.61 -10.26 31.80
CA PRO A 300 -13.39 -9.64 30.72
C PRO A 300 -14.05 -10.63 29.73
N PHE A 301 -13.50 -11.84 29.54
CA PHE A 301 -13.89 -12.70 28.42
C PHE A 301 -14.44 -14.10 28.78
N THR A 302 -14.32 -14.59 30.03
CA THR A 302 -14.76 -15.97 30.39
C THR A 302 -16.11 -16.08 31.10
N GLY A 303 -16.90 -15.00 31.14
CA GLY A 303 -18.23 -14.97 31.77
C GLY A 303 -19.41 -15.06 30.78
N ASN A 304 -20.63 -15.27 31.29
CA ASN A 304 -21.84 -15.09 30.48
C ASN A 304 -21.94 -13.62 30.08
N PRO A 305 -22.02 -13.28 28.78
CA PRO A 305 -22.14 -11.90 28.32
C PRO A 305 -23.26 -11.15 29.06
N GLU A 306 -24.39 -11.81 29.35
CA GLU A 306 -25.54 -11.22 30.06
C GLU A 306 -25.25 -10.77 31.49
N SER A 307 -24.34 -11.47 32.18
CA SER A 307 -23.92 -11.11 33.54
C SER A 307 -22.92 -9.95 33.56
N TYR A 308 -22.09 -9.82 32.53
CA TYR A 308 -21.21 -8.68 32.33
C TYR A 308 -21.99 -7.43 31.89
N LEU A 309 -23.03 -7.65 31.07
CA LEU A 309 -23.92 -6.62 30.53
C LEU A 309 -24.70 -5.84 31.61
N SER A 310 -24.95 -6.42 32.80
CA SER A 310 -25.80 -5.79 33.82
C SER A 310 -25.13 -4.67 34.64
N HIS A 311 -23.80 -4.56 34.62
CA HIS A 311 -23.04 -3.65 35.49
C HIS A 311 -22.48 -2.40 34.78
N ILE A 312 -22.64 -2.30 33.45
CA ILE A 312 -21.99 -1.27 32.64
C ILE A 312 -22.93 -0.08 32.40
N GLN A 313 -22.48 1.10 32.84
CA GLN A 313 -23.19 2.37 32.64
C GLN A 313 -22.76 3.09 31.34
N ASP A 314 -21.49 2.99 30.94
CA ASP A 314 -20.94 3.58 29.72
C ASP A 314 -20.33 2.51 28.80
N TRP A 315 -21.13 2.06 27.85
CA TRP A 315 -20.75 1.04 26.88
C TRP A 315 -19.67 1.48 25.90
N ALA A 316 -19.60 2.77 25.55
CA ALA A 316 -18.62 3.24 24.57
C ALA A 316 -17.21 3.19 25.14
N SER A 317 -17.05 3.59 26.41
CA SER A 317 -15.77 3.55 27.12
C SER A 317 -15.36 2.12 27.47
N GLU A 318 -16.30 1.26 27.88
CA GLU A 318 -16.01 -0.15 28.16
C GLU A 318 -15.58 -0.92 26.89
N LEU A 319 -16.24 -0.67 25.75
CA LEU A 319 -15.83 -1.27 24.48
C LEU A 319 -14.44 -0.83 24.03
N ARG A 320 -14.01 0.39 24.36
CA ARG A 320 -12.61 0.83 24.15
C ARG A 320 -11.63 0.06 25.03
N VAL A 321 -11.95 -0.14 26.31
CA VAL A 321 -11.12 -0.97 27.21
C VAL A 321 -10.99 -2.39 26.67
N LEU A 322 -12.10 -3.01 26.26
CA LEU A 322 -12.11 -4.36 25.70
C LEU A 322 -11.33 -4.43 24.37
N SER A 323 -11.39 -3.39 23.55
CA SER A 323 -10.63 -3.34 22.30
C SER A 323 -9.13 -3.26 22.54
N VAL A 324 -8.66 -2.48 23.53
CA VAL A 324 -7.24 -2.43 23.92
C VAL A 324 -6.81 -3.74 24.60
N ALA A 325 -7.69 -4.37 25.37
CA ALA A 325 -7.41 -5.69 25.95
C ALA A 325 -7.18 -6.76 24.87
N ILE A 326 -7.99 -6.75 23.80
CA ILE A 326 -7.78 -7.64 22.66
C ILE A 326 -6.52 -7.28 21.88
N GLU A 327 -6.18 -6.00 21.72
CA GLU A 327 -4.89 -5.60 21.14
C GLU A 327 -3.69 -6.16 21.93
N ALA A 328 -3.77 -6.13 23.27
CA ALA A 328 -2.78 -6.77 24.12
C ALA A 328 -2.75 -8.30 23.93
N LEU A 329 -3.90 -8.94 23.71
CA LEU A 329 -3.99 -10.37 23.42
C LEU A 329 -3.35 -10.69 22.05
N THR A 330 -3.54 -9.84 21.04
CA THR A 330 -2.88 -9.96 19.73
C THR A 330 -1.36 -9.93 19.90
N ALA A 331 -0.83 -8.98 20.67
CA ALA A 331 0.60 -8.92 20.98
C ALA A 331 1.08 -10.20 21.71
N PHE A 332 0.30 -10.70 22.68
CA PHE A 332 0.58 -11.97 23.34
C PHE A 332 0.63 -13.15 22.35
N ILE A 333 -0.33 -13.25 21.45
CA ILE A 333 -0.42 -14.32 20.45
C ILE A 333 0.82 -14.31 19.56
N ARG A 334 1.20 -13.15 19.03
CA ARG A 334 2.37 -13.03 18.14
C ARG A 334 3.68 -13.38 18.84
N SER A 335 3.84 -12.95 20.09
CA SER A 335 5.06 -13.18 20.86
C SER A 335 5.19 -14.60 21.40
N PHE A 336 4.11 -15.16 21.96
CA PHE A 336 4.15 -16.41 22.73
C PHE A 336 3.44 -17.60 22.07
N VAL A 337 2.43 -17.39 21.23
CA VAL A 337 1.60 -18.50 20.69
C VAL A 337 2.04 -18.90 19.29
N SER A 338 2.10 -17.94 18.35
CA SER A 338 2.45 -18.18 16.94
C SER A 338 3.80 -18.93 16.75
N PRO A 339 4.87 -18.62 17.52
CA PRO A 339 6.16 -19.30 17.39
C PRO A 339 6.16 -20.75 17.93
N ILE A 340 5.25 -21.11 18.83
CA ILE A 340 5.21 -22.42 19.51
C ILE A 340 4.39 -23.46 18.72
N ILE A 341 3.53 -23.05 17.79
CA ILE A 341 2.71 -23.95 16.94
C ILE A 341 3.57 -24.88 16.06
N ALA A 342 4.88 -24.61 15.92
CA ALA A 342 5.86 -25.51 15.31
C ALA A 342 6.29 -26.70 16.20
N THR A 343 5.93 -26.74 17.49
CA THR A 343 6.34 -27.78 18.45
C THR A 343 5.17 -28.32 19.28
N ALA A 344 5.26 -29.60 19.68
CA ALA A 344 4.16 -30.40 20.24
C ALA A 344 3.52 -29.90 21.57
N ASN A 345 4.02 -28.81 22.18
CA ASN A 345 3.53 -28.24 23.44
C ASN A 345 2.62 -27.00 23.27
N GLY A 346 2.28 -26.59 22.04
CA GLY A 346 1.48 -25.40 21.76
C GLY A 346 0.04 -25.36 22.32
N GLY A 347 -0.47 -26.46 22.89
CA GLY A 347 -1.85 -26.55 23.38
C GLY A 347 -2.13 -25.84 24.72
N ILE A 348 -1.12 -25.64 25.57
CA ILE A 348 -1.33 -25.16 26.95
C ILE A 348 -1.73 -23.68 27.00
N LEU A 349 -1.05 -22.83 26.22
CA LEU A 349 -1.36 -21.38 26.14
C LEU A 349 -2.48 -21.10 25.13
N LEU A 350 -2.66 -21.97 24.14
CA LEU A 350 -3.64 -21.77 23.07
C LEU A 350 -5.09 -21.88 23.55
N ASN A 351 -5.40 -22.85 24.42
CA ASN A 351 -6.77 -23.07 24.89
C ASN A 351 -7.37 -21.87 25.63
N PRO A 352 -6.67 -21.21 26.59
CA PRO A 352 -7.18 -19.98 27.21
C PRO A 352 -7.37 -18.85 26.19
N VAL A 353 -6.43 -18.68 25.25
CA VAL A 353 -6.51 -17.65 24.20
C VAL A 353 -7.77 -17.82 23.35
N LEU A 354 -8.07 -19.04 22.90
CA LEU A 354 -9.29 -19.33 22.15
C LEU A 354 -10.54 -19.04 22.99
N ALA A 355 -10.54 -19.41 24.27
CA ALA A 355 -11.67 -19.10 25.16
C ALA A 355 -11.91 -17.57 25.26
N TYR A 356 -10.84 -16.78 25.34
CA TYR A 356 -10.95 -15.31 25.38
C TYR A 356 -11.45 -14.72 24.06
N LEU A 357 -10.93 -15.19 22.93
CA LEU A 357 -11.36 -14.76 21.59
C LEU A 357 -12.82 -15.15 21.30
N GLY A 358 -13.23 -16.36 21.69
CA GLY A 358 -14.61 -16.82 21.59
C GLY A 358 -15.57 -15.99 22.46
N GLY A 359 -15.13 -15.63 23.67
CA GLY A 359 -15.85 -14.70 24.56
C GLY A 359 -16.04 -13.31 23.93
N ALA A 360 -14.98 -12.75 23.33
CA ALA A 360 -15.04 -11.48 22.61
C ALA A 360 -16.02 -11.55 21.42
N LEU A 361 -15.97 -12.62 20.64
CA LEU A 361 -16.86 -12.85 19.50
C LEU A 361 -18.33 -12.95 19.92
N SER A 362 -18.61 -13.65 21.02
CA SER A 362 -19.95 -13.74 21.60
C SER A 362 -20.47 -12.37 22.06
N LEU A 363 -19.61 -11.53 22.66
CA LEU A 363 -19.97 -10.17 23.06
C LEU A 363 -20.30 -9.30 21.83
N ILE A 364 -19.47 -9.35 20.78
CA ILE A 364 -19.70 -8.61 19.53
C ILE A 364 -21.03 -9.02 18.88
N SER A 365 -21.30 -10.33 18.81
CA SER A 365 -22.54 -10.85 18.25
C SER A 365 -23.76 -10.38 19.05
N SER A 366 -23.71 -10.46 20.39
CA SER A 366 -24.81 -9.97 21.24
C SER A 366 -25.06 -8.47 21.08
N LEU A 367 -24.01 -7.65 21.01
CA LEU A 367 -24.16 -6.20 20.89
C LEU A 367 -24.63 -5.76 19.49
N SER A 368 -24.18 -6.44 18.44
CA SER A 368 -24.60 -6.19 17.06
C SER A 368 -26.12 -6.34 16.87
N THR A 369 -26.76 -7.24 17.63
CA THR A 369 -28.23 -7.44 17.57
C THR A 369 -29.05 -6.34 18.26
N LYS A 370 -28.45 -5.52 19.14
CA LYS A 370 -29.17 -4.59 20.03
C LYS A 370 -29.31 -3.15 19.50
N GLN A 371 -28.79 -2.83 18.31
CA GLN A 371 -28.86 -1.51 17.62
C GLN A 371 -28.98 -0.29 18.56
N LEU A 372 -27.94 -0.05 19.36
CA LEU A 372 -27.87 1.13 20.25
C LEU A 372 -27.17 2.31 19.55
N PRO A 373 -27.74 3.53 19.60
CA PRO A 373 -27.08 4.72 19.06
C PRO A 373 -25.80 5.03 19.86
N ASN A 374 -24.78 5.59 19.21
CA ASN A 374 -23.47 5.97 19.75
C ASN A 374 -22.46 4.84 20.10
N LEU A 375 -22.80 3.56 19.91
CA LEU A 375 -21.86 2.45 20.16
C LEU A 375 -21.14 1.94 18.91
N LYS A 376 -21.64 2.28 17.72
CA LYS A 376 -21.18 1.70 16.45
C LYS A 376 -19.67 1.85 16.23
N SER A 377 -19.09 3.02 16.49
CA SER A 377 -17.65 3.25 16.32
C SER A 377 -16.78 2.39 17.27
N ALA A 378 -17.13 2.36 18.56
CA ALA A 378 -16.39 1.57 19.54
C ALA A 378 -16.55 0.06 19.32
N LEU A 379 -17.75 -0.38 18.90
CA LEU A 379 -18.04 -1.77 18.54
C LEU A 379 -17.27 -2.20 17.28
N ASN A 380 -17.17 -1.33 16.27
CA ASN A 380 -16.41 -1.62 15.06
C ASN A 380 -14.90 -1.71 15.35
N LEU A 381 -14.37 -0.82 16.20
CA LEU A 381 -12.99 -0.91 16.68
C LEU A 381 -12.73 -2.24 17.43
N PHE A 382 -13.63 -2.61 18.34
CA PHE A 382 -13.54 -3.88 19.07
C PHE A 382 -13.62 -5.09 18.14
N THR A 383 -14.53 -5.05 17.16
CA THR A 383 -14.70 -6.10 16.14
C THR A 383 -13.42 -6.27 15.32
N THR A 384 -12.86 -5.17 14.82
CA THR A 384 -11.67 -5.21 13.97
C THR A 384 -10.47 -5.75 14.72
N ARG A 385 -10.21 -5.26 15.94
CA ARG A 385 -9.12 -5.77 16.77
C ARG A 385 -9.29 -7.25 17.12
N THR A 386 -10.53 -7.71 17.34
CA THR A 386 -10.82 -9.14 17.56
C THR A 386 -10.50 -9.97 16.33
N LEU A 387 -10.88 -9.51 15.14
CA LEU A 387 -10.53 -10.20 13.88
C LEU A 387 -9.01 -10.21 13.64
N MET A 388 -8.29 -9.13 13.93
CA MET A 388 -6.82 -9.08 13.86
C MET A 388 -6.16 -10.06 14.85
N ALA A 389 -6.74 -10.25 16.04
CA ALA A 389 -6.27 -11.21 17.01
C ALA A 389 -6.40 -12.66 16.50
N TYR A 390 -7.55 -13.01 15.90
CA TYR A 390 -7.74 -14.29 15.21
C TYR A 390 -6.76 -14.47 14.04
N GLN A 391 -6.52 -13.42 13.27
CA GLN A 391 -5.58 -13.43 12.14
C GLN A 391 -4.13 -13.73 12.59
N SER A 392 -3.79 -13.37 13.83
CA SER A 392 -2.46 -13.60 14.40
C SER A 392 -2.22 -15.06 14.81
N LEU A 393 -3.25 -15.91 14.80
CA LEU A 393 -3.13 -17.36 15.00
C LEU A 393 -2.74 -18.03 13.69
N SER A 394 -1.57 -18.67 13.66
CA SER A 394 -0.96 -19.25 12.45
C SER A 394 -1.72 -20.45 11.87
N ASN A 395 -2.58 -21.11 12.65
CA ASN A 395 -3.40 -22.25 12.19
C ASN A 395 -4.89 -21.98 12.40
N PRO A 396 -5.69 -21.85 11.32
CA PRO A 396 -7.13 -21.58 11.38
C PRO A 396 -7.99 -22.75 11.84
N VAL A 397 -7.48 -23.98 11.72
CA VAL A 397 -8.25 -25.19 12.08
C VAL A 397 -8.57 -25.18 13.57
N VAL A 398 -7.74 -24.48 14.34
CA VAL A 398 -7.86 -24.32 15.78
C VAL A 398 -9.16 -23.62 16.19
N TYR A 399 -9.69 -22.69 15.39
CA TYR A 399 -10.92 -21.94 15.67
C TYR A 399 -12.06 -22.26 14.69
N GLN A 400 -12.08 -23.48 14.15
CA GLN A 400 -13.08 -23.91 13.16
C GLN A 400 -14.53 -23.73 13.63
N SER A 401 -14.79 -23.87 14.94
CA SER A 401 -16.13 -23.68 15.53
C SER A 401 -16.65 -22.25 15.45
N GLU A 402 -15.75 -21.26 15.32
CA GLU A 402 -16.07 -19.83 15.36
C GLU A 402 -16.17 -19.22 13.95
N HIS A 403 -15.74 -19.95 12.92
CA HIS A 403 -15.74 -19.50 11.51
C HIS A 403 -17.11 -18.97 11.04
N GLU A 404 -18.21 -19.63 11.40
CA GLU A 404 -19.55 -19.21 10.97
C GLU A 404 -19.93 -17.84 11.54
N GLN A 405 -19.60 -17.58 12.81
CA GLN A 405 -19.88 -16.31 13.47
C GLN A 405 -19.00 -15.18 12.92
N MET A 406 -17.70 -15.47 12.70
CA MET A 406 -16.79 -14.51 12.08
C MET A 406 -17.25 -14.11 10.67
N LEU A 407 -17.70 -15.07 9.87
CA LEU A 407 -18.22 -14.81 8.53
C LEU A 407 -19.47 -13.92 8.56
N GLN A 408 -20.38 -14.14 9.51
CA GLN A 408 -21.55 -13.29 9.67
C GLN A 408 -21.14 -11.84 9.98
N LEU A 409 -20.17 -11.64 10.87
CA LEU A 409 -19.64 -10.31 11.19
C LEU A 409 -18.90 -9.66 10.02
N CYS A 410 -18.03 -10.39 9.31
CA CYS A 410 -17.35 -9.86 8.13
C CYS A 410 -18.29 -9.59 6.95
N SER A 411 -19.49 -10.17 6.94
CA SER A 411 -20.51 -9.93 5.91
C SER A 411 -21.42 -8.73 6.19
N SER A 412 -21.48 -8.22 7.43
CA SER A 412 -22.33 -7.06 7.77
C SER A 412 -21.86 -5.72 7.16
N PRO A 413 -20.54 -5.41 7.02
CA PRO A 413 -20.08 -4.16 6.40
C PRO A 413 -20.43 -4.04 4.91
N PHE A 414 -20.59 -5.16 4.19
CA PHE A 414 -21.10 -5.15 2.81
C PHE A 414 -22.54 -4.61 2.70
N ARG A 415 -23.23 -4.38 3.82
CA ARG A 415 -24.60 -3.88 3.89
C ARG A 415 -24.69 -2.37 4.19
N ASP A 416 -23.71 -1.77 4.87
CA ASP A 416 -23.70 -0.36 5.31
C ASP A 416 -22.39 0.35 4.87
N SER A 417 -22.26 0.61 3.57
CA SER A 417 -21.00 1.05 2.92
C SER A 417 -20.58 2.52 3.13
N PHE A 418 -21.17 3.26 4.07
CA PHE A 418 -21.06 4.73 4.09
C PHE A 418 -20.12 5.29 5.17
N GLU A 419 -19.68 4.51 6.16
CA GLU A 419 -18.93 5.05 7.32
C GLU A 419 -17.46 4.62 7.42
N ASP A 420 -17.02 3.58 6.70
CA ASP A 420 -15.67 3.02 6.88
C ASP A 420 -14.61 3.63 5.93
N GLU A 421 -15.00 4.22 4.78
CA GLU A 421 -14.08 5.04 3.96
C GLU A 421 -13.61 6.31 4.69
N LEU A 422 -14.41 6.84 5.63
CA LEU A 422 -14.03 7.96 6.50
C LEU A 422 -13.03 7.55 7.59
N ARG A 423 -12.94 6.27 7.95
CA ARG A 423 -12.03 5.79 9.00
C ARG A 423 -10.65 5.44 8.48
N ALA A 424 -10.56 4.92 7.25
CA ALA A 424 -9.31 4.64 6.51
C ALA A 424 -8.26 5.77 6.56
N PHE A 425 -8.70 7.03 6.75
CA PHE A 425 -7.84 8.20 6.65
C PHE A 425 -7.34 8.78 8.00
N ASP A 426 -7.90 8.40 9.15
CA ASP A 426 -7.54 9.00 10.44
C ASP A 426 -6.36 8.32 11.17
N GLY A 427 -5.76 7.27 10.59
CA GLY A 427 -4.53 6.67 11.11
C GLY A 427 -4.17 5.37 10.42
N GLY A 428 -2.93 5.27 9.91
CA GLY A 428 -2.37 4.04 9.34
C GLY A 428 -3.06 3.53 8.07
N VAL A 429 -2.45 2.52 7.45
CA VAL A 429 -2.90 1.88 6.20
C VAL A 429 -4.31 1.24 6.32
N ASP A 430 -4.83 1.07 7.54
CA ASP A 430 -6.08 0.36 7.85
C ASP A 430 -7.17 1.21 8.55
N GLY A 431 -6.98 2.52 8.70
CA GLY A 431 -8.04 3.39 9.25
C GLY A 431 -8.36 3.26 10.74
N PHE A 432 -7.38 2.83 11.53
CA PHE A 432 -7.44 2.85 12.98
C PHE A 432 -6.28 3.67 13.52
N LEU A 433 -6.44 4.26 14.71
CA LEU A 433 -5.34 4.83 15.49
C LEU A 433 -4.10 3.92 15.32
N PRO A 434 -2.96 4.42 14.78
CA PRO A 434 -1.90 3.55 14.28
C PRO A 434 -1.55 2.49 15.31
N CYS A 435 -1.78 1.21 15.00
CA CYS A 435 -1.16 0.15 15.76
C CYS A 435 0.35 0.31 15.56
N VAL A 436 1.06 0.56 16.65
CA VAL A 436 2.34 1.24 16.64
C VAL A 436 3.49 0.32 16.12
N TRP A 437 3.19 -0.92 15.72
CA TRP A 437 4.16 -2.03 15.64
C TRP A 437 4.07 -2.98 14.44
N ASP A 438 3.11 -2.87 13.50
CA ASP A 438 2.91 -3.92 12.48
C ASP A 438 3.34 -3.53 11.06
N ASP A 439 4.11 -4.43 10.46
CA ASP A 439 4.27 -4.66 9.02
C ASP A 439 3.85 -6.13 8.76
N GLU A 440 2.98 -6.37 7.77
CA GLU A 440 2.53 -7.68 7.20
C GLU A 440 1.12 -8.22 7.56
N ILE A 441 0.45 -8.78 6.53
CA ILE A 441 -0.90 -9.39 6.52
C ILE A 441 -0.77 -10.87 6.14
N SER A 442 -1.30 -11.78 6.98
CA SER A 442 -1.40 -13.23 6.70
C SER A 442 -2.87 -13.72 6.73
N ASN A 443 -3.17 -14.77 5.96
CA ASN A 443 -4.53 -15.13 5.52
C ASN A 443 -5.26 -16.22 6.33
N PHE A 444 -6.61 -16.23 6.24
CA PHE A 444 -7.56 -17.18 6.85
C PHE A 444 -7.87 -18.39 5.95
N PRO A 445 -7.61 -19.63 6.36
CA PRO A 445 -8.21 -20.80 5.71
C PRO A 445 -9.58 -21.18 6.27
N GLN A 446 -10.61 -21.09 5.42
CA GLN A 446 -12.00 -21.43 5.76
C GLN A 446 -12.41 -22.83 5.25
N ASP A 447 -13.43 -23.40 5.89
CA ASP A 447 -14.14 -24.61 5.44
C ASP A 447 -14.84 -24.38 4.09
N ASN A 448 -14.96 -25.41 3.24
CA ASN A 448 -15.55 -25.31 1.90
C ASN A 448 -17.01 -24.87 1.93
N THR A 449 -17.78 -25.26 2.95
CA THR A 449 -19.18 -24.81 3.13
C THR A 449 -19.25 -23.31 3.41
N ALA A 450 -18.31 -22.79 4.20
CA ALA A 450 -18.17 -21.37 4.51
C ALA A 450 -17.79 -20.55 3.26
N LYS A 451 -16.82 -21.03 2.48
CA LYS A 451 -16.42 -20.43 1.20
C LYS A 451 -17.58 -20.33 0.21
N ILE A 452 -18.37 -21.40 0.08
CA ILE A 452 -19.54 -21.43 -0.80
C ILE A 452 -20.62 -20.42 -0.34
N ARG A 453 -20.89 -20.32 0.97
CA ARG A 453 -21.83 -19.32 1.49
C ARG A 453 -21.36 -17.89 1.24
N LEU A 454 -20.07 -17.60 1.47
CA LEU A 454 -19.50 -16.28 1.21
C LEU A 454 -19.62 -15.90 -0.28
N LEU A 455 -19.26 -16.81 -1.19
CA LEU A 455 -19.36 -16.57 -2.61
C LEU A 455 -20.82 -16.39 -3.07
N ASN A 456 -21.76 -17.16 -2.53
CA ASN A 456 -23.19 -16.95 -2.76
C ASN A 456 -23.67 -15.59 -2.26
N ASN A 457 -23.19 -15.14 -1.10
CA ASN A 457 -23.52 -13.80 -0.59
C ASN A 457 -22.97 -12.70 -1.48
N ILE A 458 -21.71 -12.82 -1.94
CA ILE A 458 -21.10 -11.87 -2.89
C ILE A 458 -21.94 -11.82 -4.18
N ASP A 459 -22.29 -12.96 -4.75
CA ASP A 459 -23.11 -13.05 -5.96
C ASP A 459 -24.50 -12.43 -5.76
N GLN A 460 -25.15 -12.69 -4.63
CA GLN A 460 -26.45 -12.10 -4.29
C GLN A 460 -26.35 -10.58 -4.08
N CYS A 461 -25.32 -10.10 -3.38
CA CYS A 461 -25.06 -8.68 -3.20
C CYS A 461 -24.84 -7.99 -4.54
N LEU A 462 -24.07 -8.59 -5.46
CA LEU A 462 -23.86 -8.04 -6.80
C LEU A 462 -25.17 -7.96 -7.58
N LYS A 463 -26.00 -9.01 -7.54
CA LYS A 463 -27.32 -9.02 -8.21
C LYS A 463 -28.29 -8.00 -7.63
N ALA A 464 -28.35 -7.85 -6.31
CA ALA A 464 -29.23 -6.90 -5.63
C ALA A 464 -28.74 -5.45 -5.75
N GLY A 465 -27.42 -5.25 -5.71
CA GLY A 465 -26.73 -3.96 -5.71
C GLY A 465 -26.92 -3.15 -6.98
N LYS A 466 -27.23 -3.79 -8.12
CA LYS A 466 -27.38 -3.13 -9.45
C LYS A 466 -28.33 -1.94 -9.47
N LYS A 467 -29.31 -1.90 -8.56
CA LYS A 467 -30.32 -0.83 -8.49
C LYS A 467 -29.84 0.41 -7.74
N TYR A 468 -28.67 0.35 -7.11
CA TYR A 468 -28.17 1.38 -6.21
C TYR A 468 -26.95 2.10 -6.79
N SER A 469 -26.80 3.38 -6.48
CA SER A 469 -25.70 4.23 -6.97
C SER A 469 -24.31 3.75 -6.51
N TRP A 470 -24.24 2.97 -5.43
CA TRP A 470 -23.00 2.43 -4.87
C TRP A 470 -22.56 1.09 -5.50
N TYR A 471 -23.28 0.59 -6.52
CA TYR A 471 -22.97 -0.68 -7.18
C TYR A 471 -21.50 -0.81 -7.59
N MET A 472 -20.88 0.28 -8.06
CA MET A 472 -19.47 0.27 -8.46
C MET A 472 -18.51 -0.01 -7.31
N PHE A 473 -18.77 0.48 -6.10
CA PHE A 473 -17.94 0.18 -4.93
C PHE A 473 -18.05 -1.29 -4.54
N LEU A 474 -19.26 -1.85 -4.62
CA LEU A 474 -19.49 -3.27 -4.38
C LEU A 474 -18.72 -4.14 -5.39
N VAL A 475 -18.72 -3.78 -6.67
CA VAL A 475 -17.93 -4.47 -7.71
C VAL A 475 -16.43 -4.39 -7.41
N SER A 476 -15.92 -3.22 -7.03
CA SER A 476 -14.50 -3.06 -6.65
C SER A 476 -14.13 -3.93 -5.45
N ASN A 477 -14.93 -3.91 -4.39
CA ASN A 477 -14.67 -4.70 -3.18
C ASN A 477 -14.72 -6.20 -3.46
N ALA A 478 -15.68 -6.65 -4.28
CA ALA A 478 -15.76 -8.04 -4.72
C ALA A 478 -14.52 -8.45 -5.53
N CYS A 479 -14.09 -7.62 -6.49
CA CYS A 479 -12.89 -7.86 -7.26
C CYS A 479 -11.63 -7.93 -6.39
N VAL A 480 -11.44 -6.99 -5.46
CA VAL A 480 -10.27 -6.95 -4.56
C VAL A 480 -10.25 -8.16 -3.64
N ALA A 481 -11.38 -8.50 -3.02
CA ALA A 481 -11.50 -9.65 -2.13
C ALA A 481 -11.20 -10.97 -2.85
N LEU A 482 -11.81 -11.18 -4.03
CA LEU A 482 -11.60 -12.40 -4.81
C LEU A 482 -10.17 -12.50 -5.37
N LEU A 483 -9.60 -11.39 -5.87
CA LEU A 483 -8.22 -11.37 -6.35
C LEU A 483 -7.22 -11.67 -5.25
N SER A 484 -7.37 -11.02 -4.10
CA SER A 484 -6.46 -11.23 -2.95
C SER A 484 -6.56 -12.67 -2.44
N GLY A 485 -7.78 -13.21 -2.35
CA GLY A 485 -8.00 -14.62 -1.99
C GLY A 485 -7.39 -15.60 -3.00
N LEU A 486 -7.48 -15.34 -4.30
CA LEU A 486 -6.87 -16.18 -5.34
C LEU A 486 -5.33 -16.09 -5.34
N LYS A 487 -4.76 -14.91 -5.10
CA LYS A 487 -3.31 -14.73 -4.97
C LYS A 487 -2.76 -15.50 -3.79
N GLU A 488 -3.42 -15.45 -2.65
CA GLU A 488 -3.02 -16.24 -1.49
C GLU A 488 -3.16 -17.75 -1.72
N LEU A 489 -4.24 -18.16 -2.39
CA LEU A 489 -4.42 -19.57 -2.70
C LEU A 489 -3.22 -20.13 -3.52
N LEU A 490 -2.58 -19.28 -4.32
CA LEU A 490 -1.37 -19.63 -5.07
C LEU A 490 -0.10 -19.70 -4.20
N THR A 491 0.01 -18.89 -3.13
CA THR A 491 1.17 -18.91 -2.22
C THR A 491 1.15 -20.13 -1.31
N LEU A 492 -0.03 -20.61 -0.91
CA LEU A 492 -0.26 -21.76 -0.02
C LEU A 492 -0.01 -23.15 -0.67
N ARG A 493 0.77 -23.22 -1.76
CA ARG A 493 0.94 -24.42 -2.59
C ARG A 493 1.53 -25.60 -1.80
N GLY A 494 0.67 -26.49 -1.28
CA GLY A 494 1.10 -27.67 -0.52
C GLY A 494 0.09 -28.80 -0.23
N ALA A 495 -1.24 -28.59 -0.13
CA ALA A 495 -2.09 -29.71 0.33
C ALA A 495 -3.58 -29.78 -0.08
N GLN A 496 -4.23 -28.75 -0.62
CA GLN A 496 -5.68 -28.84 -0.95
C GLN A 496 -6.05 -28.02 -2.19
N SER A 497 -6.32 -28.71 -3.30
CA SER A 497 -7.04 -28.13 -4.43
C SER A 497 -8.48 -27.83 -4.02
N LEU A 498 -8.97 -26.61 -4.26
CA LEU A 498 -10.39 -26.30 -4.02
C LEU A 498 -11.29 -27.20 -4.90
N PRO A 499 -12.50 -27.55 -4.42
CA PRO A 499 -13.51 -28.21 -5.23
C PRO A 499 -13.82 -27.44 -6.51
N THR A 500 -14.09 -28.17 -7.60
CA THR A 500 -14.46 -27.60 -8.91
C THR A 500 -15.68 -26.68 -8.85
N ASP A 501 -16.57 -26.93 -7.89
CA ASP A 501 -17.79 -26.15 -7.70
C ASP A 501 -17.47 -24.71 -7.26
N ILE A 502 -16.48 -24.55 -6.37
CA ILE A 502 -16.03 -23.23 -5.93
C ILE A 502 -15.38 -22.48 -7.11
N PHE A 503 -14.56 -23.15 -7.91
CA PHE A 503 -13.99 -22.54 -9.10
C PHE A 503 -15.07 -22.10 -10.10
N SER A 504 -16.10 -22.92 -10.30
CA SER A 504 -17.22 -22.56 -11.19
C SER A 504 -18.02 -21.35 -10.67
N MET A 505 -18.16 -21.20 -9.36
CA MET A 505 -18.84 -20.08 -8.73
C MET A 505 -18.03 -18.78 -8.87
N ILE A 506 -16.72 -18.82 -8.59
CA ILE A 506 -15.83 -17.67 -8.79
C ILE A 506 -15.81 -17.25 -10.26
N GLN A 507 -15.73 -18.24 -11.18
CA GLN A 507 -15.82 -17.99 -12.61
C GLN A 507 -17.13 -17.29 -12.97
N SER A 508 -18.27 -17.77 -12.44
CA SER A 508 -19.58 -17.16 -12.68
C SER A 508 -19.66 -15.72 -12.17
N ILE A 509 -19.08 -15.42 -11.00
CA ILE A 509 -19.09 -14.07 -10.43
C ILE A 509 -18.29 -13.11 -11.33
N PHE A 510 -17.06 -13.46 -11.71
CA PHE A 510 -16.26 -12.61 -12.59
C PHE A 510 -16.91 -12.44 -13.96
N LYS A 511 -17.46 -13.50 -14.56
CA LYS A 511 -18.19 -13.38 -15.83
C LYS A 511 -19.45 -12.53 -15.70
N GLY A 512 -20.14 -12.60 -14.56
CA GLY A 512 -21.28 -11.74 -14.23
C GLY A 512 -20.87 -10.27 -14.19
N ILE A 513 -19.76 -9.94 -13.52
CA ILE A 513 -19.19 -8.58 -13.48
C ILE A 513 -18.85 -8.10 -14.90
N LEU A 514 -18.19 -8.93 -15.71
CA LEU A 514 -17.81 -8.58 -17.08
C LEU A 514 -19.02 -8.33 -18.00
N GLY A 515 -20.16 -8.97 -17.73
CA GLY A 515 -21.39 -8.82 -18.49
C GLY A 515 -22.15 -7.51 -18.25
N GLU A 516 -21.70 -6.68 -17.30
CA GLU A 516 -22.34 -5.38 -17.02
C GLU A 516 -21.83 -4.27 -17.94
N SER A 517 -22.74 -3.42 -18.41
CA SER A 517 -22.43 -2.34 -19.37
C SER A 517 -21.66 -1.17 -18.78
N GLU A 518 -21.84 -0.87 -17.48
CA GLU A 518 -21.28 0.35 -16.84
C GLU A 518 -20.13 0.08 -15.86
N ILE A 519 -19.22 -0.86 -16.15
CA ILE A 519 -18.04 -1.10 -15.30
C ILE A 519 -16.85 -0.24 -15.71
N SER A 520 -16.04 0.18 -14.73
CA SER A 520 -14.79 0.90 -15.00
C SER A 520 -13.74 -0.01 -15.66
N THR A 521 -12.79 0.59 -16.38
CA THR A 521 -11.66 -0.13 -17.00
C THR A 521 -10.81 -0.89 -15.97
N ALA A 522 -10.63 -0.34 -14.77
CA ALA A 522 -9.91 -0.97 -13.68
C ALA A 522 -10.63 -2.24 -13.17
N GLN A 523 -11.95 -2.17 -12.96
CA GLN A 523 -12.77 -3.31 -12.53
C GLN A 523 -12.80 -4.40 -13.60
N ARG A 524 -12.92 -4.01 -14.87
CA ARG A 524 -12.86 -4.94 -16.02
C ARG A 524 -11.52 -5.68 -16.05
N ARG A 525 -10.41 -4.96 -15.92
CA ARG A 525 -9.07 -5.55 -15.84
C ARG A 525 -8.93 -6.48 -14.63
N ALA A 526 -9.41 -6.05 -13.47
CA ALA A 526 -9.38 -6.85 -12.24
C ALA A 526 -10.14 -8.17 -12.39
N ALA A 527 -11.33 -8.16 -13.01
CA ALA A 527 -12.11 -9.36 -13.26
C ALA A 527 -11.42 -10.29 -14.28
N CYS A 528 -10.86 -9.74 -15.38
CA CYS A 528 -10.09 -10.54 -16.35
C CYS A 528 -8.85 -11.19 -15.73
N GLU A 529 -8.11 -10.44 -14.90
CA GLU A 529 -6.96 -10.96 -14.16
C GLU A 529 -7.37 -12.04 -13.16
N GLY A 530 -8.52 -11.85 -12.49
CA GLY A 530 -9.11 -12.83 -11.58
C GLY A 530 -9.43 -14.15 -12.26
N LEU A 531 -9.97 -14.10 -13.49
CA LEU A 531 -10.15 -15.30 -14.32
C LEU A 531 -8.82 -15.97 -14.69
N GLY A 532 -7.77 -15.20 -14.94
CA GLY A 532 -6.41 -15.72 -15.14
C GLY A 532 -5.88 -16.45 -13.91
N LEU A 533 -5.90 -15.80 -12.73
CA LEU A 533 -5.46 -16.42 -11.47
C LEU A 533 -6.30 -17.65 -11.10
N LEU A 534 -7.61 -17.63 -11.38
CA LEU A 534 -8.48 -18.79 -11.25
C LEU A 534 -8.02 -19.94 -12.16
N ALA A 535 -7.60 -19.64 -13.40
CA ALA A 535 -7.04 -20.63 -14.31
C ALA A 535 -5.75 -21.25 -13.78
N ARG A 536 -4.90 -20.47 -13.10
CA ARG A 536 -3.65 -20.96 -12.50
C ARG A 536 -3.87 -21.80 -11.24
N THR A 537 -4.90 -21.49 -10.47
CA THR A 537 -5.27 -22.26 -9.25
C THR A 537 -6.00 -23.57 -9.58
N GLY A 538 -6.68 -23.63 -10.73
CA GLY A 538 -7.26 -24.85 -11.27
C GLY A 538 -6.23 -25.85 -11.80
N ASN A 539 -6.70 -27.05 -12.18
CA ASN A 539 -5.88 -28.03 -12.90
C ASN A 539 -5.86 -27.74 -14.42
N ASP A 540 -4.89 -28.30 -15.15
CA ASP A 540 -4.73 -28.07 -16.59
C ASP A 540 -6.02 -28.35 -17.40
N ILE A 541 -6.82 -29.33 -16.96
CA ILE A 541 -8.11 -29.68 -17.57
C ILE A 541 -9.13 -28.55 -17.40
N PHE A 542 -9.25 -28.00 -16.18
CA PHE A 542 -10.10 -26.86 -15.86
C PHE A 542 -9.67 -25.64 -16.69
N THR A 543 -8.38 -25.34 -16.72
CA THR A 543 -7.79 -24.21 -17.44
C THR A 543 -8.06 -24.29 -18.94
N ALA A 544 -7.80 -25.46 -19.56
CA ALA A 544 -8.07 -25.67 -20.98
C ALA A 544 -9.57 -25.61 -21.31
N ARG A 545 -10.44 -26.13 -20.43
CA ARG A 545 -11.91 -26.04 -20.58
C ARG A 545 -12.39 -24.60 -20.51
N MET A 546 -11.86 -23.81 -19.57
CA MET A 546 -12.21 -22.40 -19.43
C MET A 546 -11.75 -21.58 -20.63
N ALA A 547 -10.52 -21.78 -21.10
CA ALA A 547 -10.00 -21.13 -22.30
C ALA A 547 -10.84 -21.46 -23.56
N ARG A 548 -11.23 -22.73 -23.76
CA ARG A 548 -12.11 -23.13 -24.87
C ARG A 548 -13.51 -22.50 -24.77
N SER A 549 -14.06 -22.39 -23.56
CA SER A 549 -15.37 -21.70 -23.35
C SER A 549 -15.30 -20.26 -23.80
N LEU A 550 -14.28 -19.51 -23.36
CA LEU A 550 -14.11 -18.10 -23.71
C LEU A 550 -13.82 -17.92 -25.20
N LEU A 551 -13.08 -18.83 -25.84
CA LEU A 551 -12.88 -18.82 -27.29
C LEU A 551 -14.20 -19.01 -28.06
N GLY A 552 -15.07 -19.89 -27.59
CA GLY A 552 -16.40 -20.08 -28.19
C GLY A 552 -17.26 -18.82 -28.13
N GLU A 553 -17.11 -18.01 -27.09
CA GLU A 553 -17.86 -16.75 -26.89
C GLU A 553 -17.42 -15.64 -27.85
N LEU A 554 -16.21 -15.72 -28.43
CA LEU A 554 -15.69 -14.73 -29.37
C LEU A 554 -16.18 -14.92 -30.82
N VAL A 555 -16.81 -16.05 -31.15
CA VAL A 555 -17.23 -16.37 -32.54
C VAL A 555 -18.40 -15.48 -33.00
N THR A 556 -19.29 -15.08 -32.08
CA THR A 556 -20.41 -14.16 -32.35
C THR A 556 -20.61 -13.21 -31.16
N PRO A 557 -19.90 -12.07 -31.11
CA PRO A 557 -19.97 -11.18 -29.96
C PRO A 557 -21.32 -10.44 -29.94
N VAL A 558 -22.10 -10.61 -28.85
CA VAL A 558 -23.37 -9.89 -28.62
C VAL A 558 -23.12 -8.43 -28.24
N ASP A 559 -22.01 -8.16 -27.55
CA ASP A 559 -21.54 -6.82 -27.15
C ASP A 559 -20.03 -6.71 -27.38
N LEU A 560 -19.59 -5.60 -28.00
CA LEU A 560 -18.19 -5.31 -28.29
C LEU A 560 -17.37 -5.07 -27.02
N SER A 561 -17.97 -4.48 -25.98
CA SER A 561 -17.28 -4.23 -24.70
C SER A 561 -17.06 -5.53 -23.93
N TYR A 562 -18.06 -6.41 -23.93
CA TYR A 562 -17.92 -7.77 -23.42
C TYR A 562 -16.86 -8.56 -24.19
N ALA A 563 -16.90 -8.52 -25.53
CA ALA A 563 -15.91 -9.22 -26.38
C ALA A 563 -14.47 -8.78 -26.09
N ALA A 564 -14.24 -7.48 -25.87
CA ALA A 564 -12.95 -6.94 -25.47
C ALA A 564 -12.48 -7.51 -24.12
N SER A 565 -13.41 -7.67 -23.17
CA SER A 565 -13.14 -8.26 -21.85
C SER A 565 -12.82 -9.75 -21.94
N VAL A 566 -13.54 -10.49 -22.78
CA VAL A 566 -13.29 -11.93 -23.04
C VAL A 566 -11.93 -12.12 -23.72
N ALA A 567 -11.59 -11.27 -24.70
CA ALA A 567 -10.29 -11.27 -25.35
C ALA A 567 -9.15 -11.04 -24.32
N LEU A 568 -9.26 -10.02 -23.47
CA LEU A 568 -8.29 -9.79 -22.41
C LEU A 568 -8.19 -10.97 -21.43
N SER A 569 -9.33 -11.55 -21.02
CA SER A 569 -9.36 -12.69 -20.11
C SER A 569 -8.59 -13.89 -20.68
N LEU A 570 -8.69 -14.14 -21.99
CA LEU A 570 -7.89 -15.18 -22.66
C LEU A 570 -6.38 -14.88 -22.59
N GLY A 571 -5.97 -13.63 -22.83
CA GLY A 571 -4.57 -13.21 -22.67
C GLY A 571 -4.07 -13.39 -21.23
N CYS A 572 -4.86 -12.98 -20.24
CA CYS A 572 -4.56 -13.19 -18.81
C CYS A 572 -4.42 -14.68 -18.48
N ILE A 573 -5.31 -15.54 -19.00
CA ILE A 573 -5.24 -16.99 -18.82
C ILE A 573 -3.97 -17.57 -19.44
N HIS A 574 -3.58 -17.13 -20.65
CA HIS A 574 -2.31 -17.56 -21.24
C HIS A 574 -1.11 -17.18 -20.38
N ARG A 575 -1.01 -15.90 -19.98
CA ARG A 575 0.06 -15.41 -19.08
C ARG A 575 0.13 -16.19 -17.78
N THR A 576 -1.03 -16.40 -17.16
CA THR A 576 -1.13 -17.05 -15.85
C THR A 576 -1.20 -18.56 -15.92
N ALA A 577 -1.33 -19.24 -17.05
CA ALA A 577 -1.21 -20.70 -17.13
C ALA A 577 0.14 -21.14 -17.74
N GLY A 578 0.75 -20.27 -18.55
CA GLY A 578 2.00 -20.52 -19.26
C GLY A 578 1.83 -21.36 -20.54
N GLY A 579 2.83 -21.28 -21.42
CA GLY A 579 2.77 -21.86 -22.77
C GLY A 579 2.64 -23.38 -22.83
N MET A 580 3.17 -24.13 -21.84
CA MET A 580 3.09 -25.60 -21.85
C MET A 580 1.65 -26.12 -21.65
N ALA A 581 0.92 -25.57 -20.68
CA ALA A 581 -0.44 -26.01 -20.32
C ALA A 581 -1.46 -25.73 -21.43
N LEU A 582 -1.28 -24.62 -22.16
CA LEU A 582 -2.21 -24.17 -23.21
C LEU A 582 -1.62 -24.24 -24.62
N SER A 583 -0.50 -24.94 -24.82
CA SER A 583 0.18 -25.09 -26.11
C SER A 583 -0.76 -25.48 -27.26
N THR A 584 -1.69 -26.41 -26.99
CA THR A 584 -2.69 -26.87 -27.98
C THR A 584 -3.72 -25.82 -28.38
N LEU A 585 -3.88 -24.76 -27.59
CA LEU A 585 -4.86 -23.68 -27.84
C LEU A 585 -4.22 -22.42 -28.41
N VAL A 586 -2.90 -22.28 -28.38
CA VAL A 586 -2.18 -21.06 -28.83
C VAL A 586 -2.58 -20.65 -30.25
N THR A 587 -2.61 -21.58 -31.20
CA THR A 587 -2.97 -21.24 -32.60
C THR A 587 -4.41 -20.75 -32.70
N LEU A 588 -5.34 -21.35 -31.95
CA LEU A 588 -6.75 -20.95 -31.96
C LEU A 588 -6.93 -19.57 -31.32
N THR A 589 -6.28 -19.31 -30.18
CA THR A 589 -6.35 -18.01 -29.50
C THR A 589 -5.74 -16.90 -30.35
N VAL A 590 -4.58 -17.13 -30.95
CA VAL A 590 -3.94 -16.16 -31.84
C VAL A 590 -4.81 -15.81 -33.04
N ASN A 591 -5.42 -16.81 -33.69
CA ASN A 591 -6.30 -16.56 -34.84
C ASN A 591 -7.53 -15.73 -34.45
N SER A 592 -8.18 -16.05 -33.33
CA SER A 592 -9.34 -15.28 -32.84
C SER A 592 -8.95 -13.85 -32.45
N LEU A 593 -7.86 -13.66 -31.71
CA LEU A 593 -7.40 -12.34 -31.29
C LEU A 593 -6.95 -11.49 -32.49
N SER A 594 -6.24 -12.10 -33.45
CA SER A 594 -5.81 -11.44 -34.69
C SER A 594 -6.97 -10.98 -35.57
N HIS A 595 -8.09 -11.71 -35.54
CA HIS A 595 -9.31 -11.28 -36.23
C HIS A 595 -9.96 -10.08 -35.52
N LEU A 596 -10.02 -10.10 -34.19
CA LEU A 596 -10.62 -9.00 -33.39
C LEU A 596 -9.80 -7.71 -33.45
N SER A 597 -8.48 -7.81 -33.58
CA SER A 597 -7.58 -6.65 -33.75
C SER A 597 -7.73 -5.94 -35.09
N LYS A 598 -8.48 -6.52 -36.04
CA LYS A 598 -8.87 -5.87 -37.31
C LYS A 598 -10.22 -5.14 -37.22
N SER A 599 -10.86 -5.14 -36.04
CA SER A 599 -12.15 -4.46 -35.87
C SER A 599 -12.02 -2.94 -35.97
N SER A 600 -13.11 -2.28 -36.38
CA SER A 600 -13.20 -0.82 -36.46
C SER A 600 -13.41 -0.14 -35.10
N ASN A 601 -13.60 -0.91 -34.02
CA ASN A 601 -13.81 -0.38 -32.68
C ASN A 601 -12.46 -0.29 -31.95
N SER A 602 -12.04 0.94 -31.62
CA SER A 602 -10.73 1.21 -31.01
C SER A 602 -10.51 0.47 -29.68
N ASN A 603 -11.54 0.35 -28.84
CA ASN A 603 -11.43 -0.34 -27.56
C ASN A 603 -11.26 -1.86 -27.76
N LEU A 604 -12.09 -2.49 -28.59
CA LEU A 604 -11.96 -3.92 -28.91
C LEU A 604 -10.61 -4.23 -29.57
N GLN A 605 -10.17 -3.37 -30.48
CA GLN A 605 -8.87 -3.47 -31.13
C GLN A 605 -7.72 -3.39 -30.12
N LEU A 606 -7.72 -2.41 -29.21
CA LEU A 606 -6.65 -2.23 -28.22
C LEU A 606 -6.57 -3.42 -27.24
N TRP A 607 -7.71 -3.86 -26.68
CA TRP A 607 -7.73 -4.99 -25.74
C TRP A 607 -7.36 -6.32 -26.40
N SER A 608 -7.70 -6.51 -27.68
CA SER A 608 -7.29 -7.72 -28.43
C SER A 608 -5.80 -7.72 -28.76
N LEU A 609 -5.22 -6.56 -29.12
CA LEU A 609 -3.77 -6.40 -29.29
C LEU A 609 -3.02 -6.67 -27.97
N HIS A 610 -3.50 -6.11 -26.87
CA HIS A 610 -2.91 -6.36 -25.55
C HIS A 610 -3.05 -7.83 -25.13
N ALA A 611 -4.19 -8.48 -25.41
CA ALA A 611 -4.35 -9.91 -25.17
C ALA A 611 -3.39 -10.76 -26.00
N LEU A 612 -3.11 -10.35 -27.23
CA LEU A 612 -2.15 -11.01 -28.12
C LEU A 612 -0.74 -10.89 -27.56
N LEU A 613 -0.36 -9.71 -27.04
CA LEU A 613 0.91 -9.49 -26.33
C LEU A 613 1.09 -10.46 -25.16
N LEU A 614 0.09 -10.53 -24.27
CA LEU A 614 0.12 -11.45 -23.13
C LEU A 614 0.23 -12.93 -23.56
N THR A 615 -0.33 -13.27 -24.73
CA THR A 615 -0.25 -14.62 -25.29
C THR A 615 1.14 -14.92 -25.84
N ILE A 616 1.79 -13.96 -26.53
CA ILE A 616 3.15 -14.09 -27.04
C ILE A 616 4.14 -14.30 -25.90
N GLU A 617 4.09 -13.43 -24.88
CA GLU A 617 4.97 -13.49 -23.70
C GLU A 617 4.85 -14.83 -22.96
N ALA A 618 3.66 -15.43 -22.98
CA ALA A 618 3.39 -16.70 -22.31
C ALA A 618 3.75 -17.94 -23.12
N ALA A 619 3.57 -17.90 -24.43
CA ALA A 619 3.64 -19.06 -25.32
C ALA A 619 5.09 -19.52 -25.58
N GLY A 620 6.08 -18.64 -25.48
CA GLY A 620 7.49 -18.96 -25.75
C GLY A 620 7.65 -19.58 -27.14
N LEU A 621 8.46 -20.65 -27.26
CA LEU A 621 8.74 -21.34 -28.52
C LEU A 621 7.50 -21.89 -29.25
N SER A 622 6.38 -22.11 -28.54
CA SER A 622 5.13 -22.56 -29.18
C SER A 622 4.49 -21.49 -30.06
N TYR A 623 4.93 -20.23 -29.96
CA TYR A 623 4.45 -19.12 -30.78
C TYR A 623 5.17 -18.98 -32.13
N VAL A 624 6.31 -19.66 -32.35
CA VAL A 624 7.17 -19.46 -33.53
C VAL A 624 6.41 -19.60 -34.86
N SER A 625 5.46 -20.54 -34.96
CA SER A 625 4.66 -20.73 -36.18
C SER A 625 3.69 -19.58 -36.49
N GLN A 626 3.40 -18.70 -35.53
CA GLN A 626 2.43 -17.60 -35.63
C GLN A 626 3.07 -16.22 -35.81
N VAL A 627 4.41 -16.14 -35.72
CA VAL A 627 5.19 -14.90 -35.81
C VAL A 627 4.90 -14.14 -37.10
N GLN A 628 5.01 -14.81 -38.26
CA GLN A 628 4.85 -14.16 -39.56
C GLN A 628 3.43 -13.58 -39.74
N GLY A 629 2.41 -14.30 -39.27
CA GLY A 629 1.02 -13.81 -39.32
C GLY A 629 0.80 -12.58 -38.42
N THR A 630 1.44 -12.56 -37.25
CA THR A 630 1.35 -11.44 -36.30
C THR A 630 2.07 -10.20 -36.83
N LEU A 631 3.23 -10.36 -37.48
CA LEU A 631 3.96 -9.26 -38.12
C LEU A 631 3.18 -8.65 -39.29
N PHE A 632 2.54 -9.49 -40.11
CA PHE A 632 1.69 -9.00 -41.20
C PHE A 632 0.51 -8.19 -40.66
N LEU A 633 -0.15 -8.68 -39.61
CA LEU A 633 -1.22 -7.95 -38.93
C LEU A 633 -0.74 -6.59 -38.37
N ALA A 634 0.43 -6.55 -37.71
CA ALA A 634 1.00 -5.32 -37.20
C ALA A 634 1.26 -4.30 -38.33
N MET A 635 1.79 -4.78 -39.46
CA MET A 635 2.03 -3.95 -40.65
C MET A 635 0.71 -3.43 -41.24
N GLU A 636 -0.30 -4.29 -41.35
CA GLU A 636 -1.64 -3.92 -41.84
C GLU A 636 -2.27 -2.81 -40.97
N ILE A 637 -2.17 -2.92 -39.64
CA ILE A 637 -2.67 -1.90 -38.72
C ILE A 637 -1.88 -0.59 -38.83
N LEU A 638 -0.56 -0.65 -38.99
CA LEU A 638 0.29 0.55 -39.15
C LEU A 638 0.04 1.28 -40.48
N LEU A 639 -0.29 0.56 -41.55
CA LEU A 639 -0.54 1.13 -42.88
C LEU A 639 -1.95 1.70 -43.05
N LEU A 640 -2.88 1.42 -42.13
CA LEU A 640 -4.19 2.05 -42.08
C LEU A 640 -4.05 3.48 -41.53
N GLU A 641 -3.72 4.42 -42.41
CA GLU A 641 -3.42 5.86 -42.15
C GLU A 641 -4.46 6.63 -41.30
N GLU A 642 -5.62 6.05 -40.98
CA GLU A 642 -6.70 6.68 -40.19
C GLU A 642 -6.51 6.57 -38.66
N ASN A 643 -5.59 5.74 -38.16
CA ASN A 643 -5.42 5.47 -36.73
C ASN A 643 -4.26 6.26 -36.10
N GLY A 644 -4.35 7.59 -36.11
CA GLY A 644 -3.38 8.51 -35.50
C GLY A 644 -3.19 8.42 -33.98
N TYR A 645 -3.64 7.35 -33.31
CA TYR A 645 -3.50 7.18 -31.87
C TYR A 645 -2.10 6.63 -31.51
N VAL A 646 -1.43 7.33 -30.59
CA VAL A 646 -0.14 6.93 -30.01
C VAL A 646 -0.23 5.53 -29.38
N ASP A 647 -1.37 5.20 -28.79
CA ASP A 647 -1.62 3.95 -28.06
C ASP A 647 -1.49 2.69 -28.95
N PHE A 648 -1.95 2.72 -30.20
CA PHE A 648 -1.82 1.58 -31.12
C PHE A 648 -0.37 1.37 -31.55
N ARG A 649 0.38 2.45 -31.76
CA ARG A 649 1.82 2.35 -32.08
C ARG A 649 2.62 1.82 -30.90
N GLN A 650 2.25 2.18 -29.67
CA GLN A 650 2.84 1.61 -28.45
C GLN A 650 2.57 0.11 -28.34
N GLU A 651 1.32 -0.32 -28.49
CA GLU A 651 0.98 -1.75 -28.40
C GLU A 651 1.59 -2.58 -29.52
N ILE A 652 1.69 -2.04 -30.74
CA ILE A 652 2.41 -2.70 -31.83
C ILE A 652 3.91 -2.79 -31.52
N GLY A 653 4.49 -1.74 -30.93
CA GLY A 653 5.86 -1.76 -30.42
C GLY A 653 6.07 -2.87 -29.38
N HIS A 654 5.16 -3.00 -28.40
CA HIS A 654 5.20 -4.09 -27.42
C HIS A 654 5.07 -5.47 -28.06
N LEU A 655 4.19 -5.64 -29.06
CA LEU A 655 4.02 -6.90 -29.78
C LEU A 655 5.29 -7.31 -30.51
N ILE A 656 5.92 -6.38 -31.23
CA ILE A 656 7.19 -6.62 -31.92
C ILE A 656 8.28 -6.97 -30.90
N ASN A 657 8.34 -6.25 -29.79
CA ASN A 657 9.25 -6.52 -28.69
C ASN A 657 9.10 -7.96 -28.15
N ALA A 658 7.86 -8.39 -27.88
CA ALA A 658 7.59 -9.74 -27.41
C ALA A 658 7.94 -10.81 -28.47
N ILE A 659 7.74 -10.53 -29.76
CA ILE A 659 8.14 -11.44 -30.85
C ILE A 659 9.66 -11.60 -30.91
N VAL A 660 10.42 -10.51 -30.77
CA VAL A 660 11.89 -10.56 -30.73
C VAL A 660 12.39 -11.41 -29.55
N ALA A 661 11.77 -11.25 -28.38
CA ALA A 661 12.08 -12.07 -27.21
C ALA A 661 11.79 -13.56 -27.42
N VAL A 662 10.76 -13.91 -28.19
CA VAL A 662 10.41 -15.31 -28.52
C VAL A 662 11.36 -15.93 -29.55
N LEU A 663 11.74 -15.18 -30.60
CA LEU A 663 12.58 -15.68 -31.69
C LEU A 663 14.05 -15.85 -31.28
N GLY A 664 14.55 -14.99 -30.39
CA GLY A 664 15.96 -15.00 -30.00
C GLY A 664 16.92 -14.71 -31.17
N PRO A 665 18.16 -15.23 -31.14
CA PRO A 665 19.23 -14.84 -32.07
C PRO A 665 19.07 -15.31 -33.53
N GLU A 666 17.99 -16.02 -33.85
CA GLU A 666 17.70 -16.51 -35.21
C GLU A 666 17.00 -15.46 -36.11
N LEU A 667 16.78 -14.24 -35.61
CA LEU A 667 16.29 -13.12 -36.43
C LEU A 667 17.29 -12.75 -37.53
N ALA A 668 16.89 -13.01 -38.78
CA ALA A 668 17.62 -12.62 -39.99
C ALA A 668 17.70 -11.08 -40.15
N PRO A 669 18.74 -10.54 -40.82
CA PRO A 669 19.18 -9.15 -40.70
C PRO A 669 18.39 -8.10 -41.53
N GLU A 670 17.08 -8.22 -41.67
CA GLU A 670 16.27 -7.27 -42.45
C GLU A 670 15.19 -6.56 -41.62
N ILE A 671 15.59 -5.82 -40.57
CA ILE A 671 14.72 -4.83 -39.93
C ILE A 671 15.32 -3.44 -40.14
N SER A 672 14.76 -2.68 -41.08
CA SER A 672 15.13 -1.28 -41.32
C SER A 672 14.60 -0.39 -40.19
N SER A 673 15.49 0.32 -39.49
CA SER A 673 15.15 1.30 -38.46
C SER A 673 14.46 2.53 -39.08
N SER A 674 13.14 2.68 -38.91
CA SER A 674 12.41 3.89 -39.31
C SER A 674 12.44 4.95 -38.19
N ASN A 675 12.89 6.17 -38.54
CA ASN A 675 13.13 7.32 -37.66
C ASN A 675 11.86 8.11 -37.27
N GLU A 676 10.81 7.49 -36.70
CA GLU A 676 9.63 8.24 -36.25
C GLU A 676 9.45 8.28 -34.73
N THR A 677 9.39 9.50 -34.20
CA THR A 677 9.48 9.92 -32.79
C THR A 677 8.21 9.70 -31.97
N ALA A 678 7.32 8.77 -32.34
CA ALA A 678 6.02 8.65 -31.68
C ALA A 678 6.04 7.85 -30.36
N THR A 679 7.07 7.06 -30.06
CA THR A 679 7.16 6.28 -28.80
C THR A 679 8.62 6.04 -28.38
N LEU A 680 9.32 7.12 -27.97
CA LEU A 680 10.74 7.09 -27.63
C LEU A 680 11.12 5.99 -26.60
N LEU A 681 10.22 5.63 -25.66
CA LEU A 681 10.41 4.51 -24.73
C LEU A 681 10.47 3.15 -25.44
N GLU A 682 9.52 2.89 -26.33
CA GLU A 682 9.39 1.60 -26.99
C GLU A 682 10.47 1.39 -28.05
N SER A 683 10.91 2.45 -28.72
CA SER A 683 12.08 2.39 -29.60
C SER A 683 13.36 2.04 -28.83
N VAL A 684 13.51 2.53 -27.60
CA VAL A 684 14.68 2.23 -26.76
C VAL A 684 14.58 0.82 -26.17
N ARG A 685 13.39 0.35 -25.78
CA ARG A 685 13.16 -1.06 -25.36
C ARG A 685 13.41 -2.03 -26.49
N PHE A 686 12.93 -1.72 -27.69
CA PHE A 686 13.19 -2.50 -28.90
C PHE A 686 14.68 -2.55 -29.22
N ALA A 687 15.38 -1.41 -29.17
CA ALA A 687 16.83 -1.37 -29.32
C ALA A 687 17.53 -2.25 -28.27
N GLN A 688 17.10 -2.21 -27.00
CA GLN A 688 17.65 -3.06 -25.95
C GLN A 688 17.42 -4.55 -26.24
N GLN A 689 16.22 -4.93 -26.67
CA GLN A 689 15.91 -6.32 -26.99
C GLN A 689 16.65 -6.82 -28.22
N LEU A 690 16.84 -5.98 -29.25
CA LEU A 690 17.70 -6.32 -30.37
C LEU A 690 19.14 -6.56 -29.91
N VAL A 691 19.70 -5.69 -29.06
CA VAL A 691 21.06 -5.85 -28.53
C VAL A 691 21.21 -7.13 -27.70
N LEU A 692 20.20 -7.46 -26.89
CA LEU A 692 20.20 -8.63 -26.00
C LEU A 692 19.92 -9.95 -26.74
N PHE A 693 18.93 -9.96 -27.65
CA PHE A 693 18.37 -11.19 -28.22
C PHE A 693 18.62 -11.34 -29.72
N ALA A 694 18.70 -10.27 -30.52
CA ALA A 694 18.87 -10.31 -31.98
C ALA A 694 19.99 -9.36 -32.48
N PRO A 695 21.22 -9.55 -32.03
CA PRO A 695 22.28 -8.56 -32.13
C PRO A 695 22.96 -8.43 -33.49
N GLN A 696 22.76 -9.42 -34.36
CA GLN A 696 23.24 -9.38 -35.73
C GLN A 696 22.27 -8.62 -36.65
N ALA A 697 21.10 -8.22 -36.12
CA ALA A 697 20.04 -7.60 -36.92
C ALA A 697 20.31 -6.13 -37.26
N VAL A 698 21.03 -5.40 -36.41
CA VAL A 698 21.27 -3.96 -36.57
C VAL A 698 22.72 -3.62 -36.18
N PRO A 699 23.46 -2.85 -37.00
CA PRO A 699 24.83 -2.47 -36.69
C PRO A 699 24.89 -1.50 -35.50
N VAL A 700 25.98 -1.58 -34.72
CA VAL A 700 26.22 -0.78 -33.51
C VAL A 700 26.05 0.72 -33.75
N HIS A 701 26.55 1.24 -34.87
CA HIS A 701 26.42 2.66 -35.27
C HIS A 701 24.96 3.16 -35.28
N SER A 702 24.04 2.36 -35.82
CA SER A 702 22.62 2.72 -35.91
C SER A 702 21.95 2.75 -34.54
N HIS A 703 22.31 1.82 -33.64
CA HIS A 703 21.83 1.83 -32.27
C HIS A 703 22.33 3.05 -31.51
N VAL A 704 23.63 3.36 -31.59
CA VAL A 704 24.22 4.50 -30.89
C VAL A 704 23.58 5.82 -31.36
N ARG A 705 23.42 6.01 -32.68
CA ARG A 705 22.76 7.19 -33.24
C ARG A 705 21.34 7.40 -32.72
N SER A 706 20.59 6.32 -32.47
CA SER A 706 19.23 6.39 -31.92
C SER A 706 19.22 6.60 -30.40
N LEU A 707 20.21 6.09 -29.67
CA LEU A 707 20.25 6.10 -28.19
C LEU A 707 20.83 7.39 -27.62
N VAL A 708 21.81 8.01 -28.28
CA VAL A 708 22.48 9.24 -27.78
C VAL A 708 21.50 10.38 -27.48
N PRO A 709 20.50 10.69 -28.34
CA PRO A 709 19.51 11.73 -28.01
C PRO A 709 18.66 11.40 -26.78
N THR A 710 18.47 10.11 -26.47
CA THR A 710 17.63 9.67 -25.35
C THR A 710 18.33 9.77 -23.99
N LEU A 711 19.66 9.88 -23.97
CA LEU A 711 20.46 10.19 -22.77
C LEU A 711 20.11 11.55 -22.18
N PHE A 712 19.66 12.50 -23.01
CA PHE A 712 19.29 13.85 -22.60
C PHE A 712 17.77 14.02 -22.44
N SER A 713 17.02 12.91 -22.35
CA SER A 713 15.57 12.95 -22.13
C SER A 713 15.23 13.45 -20.73
N ARG A 714 14.13 14.20 -20.58
CA ARG A 714 13.65 14.69 -19.27
C ARG A 714 13.17 13.56 -18.34
N GLN A 715 12.80 12.40 -18.89
CA GLN A 715 12.28 11.29 -18.10
C GLN A 715 13.43 10.35 -17.64
N PRO A 716 13.59 10.09 -16.33
CA PRO A 716 14.66 9.22 -15.81
C PRO A 716 14.65 7.81 -16.39
N SER A 717 13.46 7.23 -16.60
CA SER A 717 13.31 5.89 -17.18
C SER A 717 13.90 5.76 -18.59
N HIS A 718 13.84 6.82 -19.41
CA HIS A 718 14.46 6.82 -20.75
C HIS A 718 15.99 6.87 -20.66
N ARG A 719 16.52 7.73 -19.79
CA ARG A 719 17.96 7.86 -19.58
C ARG A 719 18.54 6.54 -19.08
N TYR A 720 17.92 5.96 -18.05
CA TYR A 720 18.32 4.66 -17.51
C TYR A 720 18.34 3.56 -18.57
N LEU A 721 17.26 3.44 -19.36
CA LEU A 721 17.14 2.39 -20.36
C LEU A 721 18.18 2.57 -21.49
N ALA A 722 18.43 3.81 -21.91
CA ALA A 722 19.45 4.14 -22.89
C ALA A 722 20.85 3.79 -22.39
N VAL A 723 21.19 4.17 -21.16
CA VAL A 723 22.47 3.86 -20.52
C VAL A 723 22.65 2.34 -20.35
N SER A 724 21.63 1.63 -19.87
CA SER A 724 21.68 0.17 -19.74
C SER A 724 21.85 -0.52 -21.10
N THR A 725 21.25 0.01 -22.16
CA THR A 725 21.38 -0.53 -23.52
C THR A 725 22.78 -0.27 -24.09
N LEU A 726 23.31 0.93 -23.92
CA LEU A 726 24.69 1.28 -24.30
C LEU A 726 25.70 0.42 -23.53
N ARG A 727 25.47 0.15 -22.25
CA ARG A 727 26.28 -0.80 -21.48
C ARG A 727 26.32 -2.17 -22.16
N HIS A 728 25.17 -2.74 -22.50
CA HIS A 728 25.12 -4.05 -23.16
C HIS A 728 25.83 -4.06 -24.52
N LEU A 729 25.78 -2.95 -25.28
CA LEU A 729 26.56 -2.79 -26.51
C LEU A 729 28.08 -2.78 -26.24
N ILE A 730 28.53 -2.02 -25.22
CA ILE A 730 29.95 -1.94 -24.82
C ILE A 730 30.47 -3.28 -24.32
N GLU A 731 29.66 -4.01 -23.54
CA GLU A 731 30.02 -5.34 -23.02
C GLU A 731 30.20 -6.37 -24.14
N ARG A 732 29.50 -6.16 -25.27
CA ARG A 732 29.39 -7.13 -26.35
C ARG A 732 30.37 -6.87 -27.49
N ASP A 733 30.42 -5.65 -28.00
CA ASP A 733 31.29 -5.24 -29.11
C ASP A 733 32.03 -3.93 -28.77
N PRO A 734 33.09 -4.03 -27.95
CA PRO A 734 33.85 -2.87 -27.52
C PRO A 734 34.58 -2.19 -28.69
N ALA A 735 34.99 -2.93 -29.72
CA ALA A 735 35.75 -2.37 -30.84
C ALA A 735 34.88 -1.49 -31.75
N ALA A 736 33.65 -1.89 -32.03
CA ALA A 736 32.71 -1.06 -32.79
C ALA A 736 32.28 0.19 -32.01
N MET A 737 32.10 0.07 -30.68
CA MET A 737 31.71 1.20 -29.82
C MET A 737 32.76 2.30 -29.71
N ILE A 738 34.06 1.95 -29.79
CA ILE A 738 35.16 2.94 -29.73
C ILE A 738 35.06 3.96 -30.87
N ASN A 739 34.65 3.52 -32.06
CA ASN A 739 34.55 4.40 -33.24
C ASN A 739 33.38 5.39 -33.17
N GLU A 740 32.50 5.28 -32.17
CA GLU A 740 31.29 6.11 -32.04
C GLU A 740 31.46 7.34 -31.14
N ASN A 741 32.61 7.49 -30.44
CA ASN A 741 32.97 8.67 -29.64
C ASN A 741 31.87 9.16 -28.67
N ILE A 742 31.25 8.25 -27.91
CA ILE A 742 30.11 8.57 -27.02
C ILE A 742 30.52 9.13 -25.65
N GLU A 743 31.82 9.22 -25.36
CA GLU A 743 32.37 9.55 -24.04
C GLU A 743 31.90 10.92 -23.54
N GLU A 744 32.05 11.96 -24.35
CA GLU A 744 31.64 13.33 -24.00
C GLU A 744 30.14 13.42 -23.71
N ASN A 745 29.32 12.66 -24.43
CA ASN A 745 27.88 12.63 -24.21
C ASN A 745 27.50 11.95 -22.89
N LEU A 746 28.22 10.90 -22.49
CA LEU A 746 28.01 10.22 -21.21
C LEU A 746 28.46 11.10 -20.03
N PHE A 747 29.59 11.79 -20.13
CA PHE A 747 30.06 12.72 -19.11
C PHE A 747 29.13 13.93 -18.96
N SER A 748 28.69 14.52 -20.07
CA SER A 748 27.73 15.62 -20.09
C SER A 748 26.37 15.23 -19.45
N MET A 749 25.92 13.99 -19.67
CA MET A 749 24.71 13.47 -19.03
C MET A 749 24.89 13.24 -17.52
N LEU A 750 26.03 12.71 -17.08
CA LEU A 750 26.37 12.54 -15.66
C LEU A 750 26.40 13.89 -14.90
N ASP A 751 27.01 14.92 -15.50
CA ASP A 751 27.14 16.25 -14.90
C ASP A 751 25.77 16.96 -14.77
N GLY A 752 24.80 16.58 -15.60
CA GLY A 752 23.44 17.14 -15.60
C GLY A 752 22.39 16.33 -14.82
N GLU A 753 22.75 15.20 -14.21
CA GLU A 753 21.81 14.29 -13.55
C GLU A 753 21.46 14.76 -12.12
N THR A 754 20.18 15.01 -11.86
CA THR A 754 19.67 15.53 -10.57
C THR A 754 19.02 14.46 -9.69
N ASP A 755 18.81 13.25 -10.22
CA ASP A 755 18.16 12.13 -9.52
C ASP A 755 19.22 11.23 -8.85
N SER A 756 19.14 11.10 -7.51
CA SER A 756 20.15 10.41 -6.69
C SER A 756 20.22 8.90 -6.92
N GLU A 757 19.10 8.23 -7.28
CA GLU A 757 19.12 6.82 -7.67
C GLU A 757 19.83 6.65 -9.01
N CYS A 758 19.46 7.45 -10.02
CA CYS A 758 20.09 7.39 -11.35
C CYS A 758 21.58 7.72 -11.29
N GLN A 759 21.99 8.66 -10.45
CA GLN A 759 23.39 9.07 -10.29
C GLN A 759 24.29 7.93 -9.78
N GLY A 760 23.80 7.12 -8.82
CA GLY A 760 24.52 5.94 -8.32
C GLY A 760 24.72 4.86 -9.38
N TRP A 761 23.67 4.55 -10.15
CA TRP A 761 23.74 3.57 -11.24
C TRP A 761 24.57 4.07 -12.42
N HIS A 762 24.42 5.34 -12.82
CA HIS A 762 25.20 5.95 -13.90
C HIS A 762 26.69 6.01 -13.57
N CYS A 763 27.05 6.30 -12.30
CA CYS A 763 28.45 6.31 -11.86
C CYS A 763 29.08 4.90 -11.95
N HIS A 764 28.34 3.86 -11.53
CA HIS A 764 28.80 2.47 -11.64
C HIS A 764 28.96 2.02 -13.09
N ILE A 765 28.00 2.37 -13.97
CA ILE A 765 28.05 2.00 -15.39
C ILE A 765 29.15 2.75 -16.13
N CYS A 766 29.35 4.04 -15.86
CA CYS A 766 30.46 4.80 -16.44
C CYS A 766 31.82 4.29 -15.95
N GLN A 767 31.96 3.90 -14.68
CA GLN A 767 33.17 3.22 -14.20
C GLN A 767 33.41 1.89 -14.94
N CYS A 768 32.39 1.03 -15.10
CA CYS A 768 32.54 -0.23 -15.83
C CYS A 768 32.86 -0.02 -17.32
N ALA A 769 32.24 0.97 -17.96
CA ALA A 769 32.47 1.33 -19.36
C ALA A 769 33.89 1.90 -19.55
N ILE A 770 34.33 2.84 -18.70
CA ILE A 770 35.68 3.44 -18.74
C ILE A 770 36.76 2.39 -18.51
N ILE A 771 36.59 1.50 -17.52
CA ILE A 771 37.57 0.45 -17.21
C ILE A 771 37.73 -0.50 -18.41
N ARG A 772 36.64 -0.87 -19.11
CA ARG A 772 36.70 -1.74 -20.28
C ARG A 772 37.14 -1.04 -21.57
N TRP A 773 36.78 0.23 -21.75
CA TRP A 773 37.31 1.07 -22.84
C TRP A 773 38.83 1.21 -22.72
N GLN A 774 39.34 1.50 -21.52
CA GLN A 774 40.78 1.51 -21.24
C GLN A 774 41.41 0.14 -21.54
N HIS A 775 40.76 -0.96 -21.17
CA HIS A 775 41.26 -2.31 -21.45
C HIS A 775 41.29 -2.64 -22.96
N ALA A 776 40.30 -2.19 -23.74
CA ALA A 776 40.23 -2.41 -25.19
C ALA A 776 41.25 -1.56 -25.96
N ILE A 777 41.48 -0.31 -25.54
CA ILE A 777 42.54 0.57 -26.06
C ILE A 777 43.94 -0.03 -25.81
N PHE A 778 44.14 -0.65 -24.64
CA PHE A 778 45.40 -1.32 -24.32
C PHE A 778 45.67 -2.61 -25.12
N LEU A 779 44.63 -3.28 -25.63
CA LEU A 779 44.75 -4.55 -26.37
C LEU A 779 44.85 -4.35 -27.90
N HIS A 780 44.37 -3.24 -28.44
CA HIS A 780 44.48 -2.90 -29.88
C HIS A 780 45.19 -1.55 -30.10
N PRO A 781 46.54 -1.53 -30.15
CA PRO A 781 47.33 -0.30 -30.27
C PRO A 781 47.21 0.43 -31.62
N SER A 782 46.46 -0.11 -32.59
CA SER A 782 46.25 0.53 -33.90
C SER A 782 45.24 1.69 -33.87
N VAL A 783 44.55 1.94 -32.75
CA VAL A 783 43.59 3.05 -32.61
C VAL A 783 44.23 4.28 -31.96
N ALA A 784 45.43 4.15 -31.39
CA ALA A 784 46.13 5.24 -30.69
C ALA A 784 46.73 6.33 -31.61
N SER A 785 46.50 6.28 -32.92
CA SER A 785 47.12 7.22 -33.88
C SER A 785 46.25 8.41 -34.28
N TYR A 786 45.12 8.64 -33.62
CA TYR A 786 44.31 9.86 -33.81
C TYR A 786 43.88 10.44 -32.47
N HIS A 787 44.84 11.00 -31.72
CA HIS A 787 44.60 12.10 -30.79
C HIS A 787 45.78 13.04 -30.79
#